data_AF-A0A1G8MEP0-F1
#
_entry.id   AF-A0A1G8MEP0-F1
#
_cell.length_a   1.000
_cell.length_b   1.000
_cell.length_c   1.000
_cell.angle_alpha   90.00
_cell.angle_beta   90.00
_cell.angle_gamma   90.00
#
_symmetry.space_group_name_H-M   'P 1'
#
loop_
_entity.id
_entity.type
_entity.pdbx_description
1 polymer ?
#
loop_
_entity_poly.entity_id
_entity_poly.type
_entity_poly.pdbx_seq_one_letter_code
_entity_poly.pdbx_strand_id
1 'polypeptide(L)'
;MPDTHRPDMLADDPHVTLITPSAPISTPTHGGRAKCLQRLVRLDLPVPRTVALSFQTVHRIAKGQMPDVAAILHQFRPGALLCVRPSSEDPDWGGPGSVLNIGMNDAAFVEFSDRIGADAASALYMRFVMGYAIHVARLDPDVFDDIATTGQQGLSDALRAYEEEAEEPFPQDPARQLAEVLRTMARAWEGTTARLLRQAKGAPVDAGLGLVVQEMALGLGQGECGSGVLQLVDSETGLPQITGRYLSQSQGREALKHGQSLYLERDPRGPSMEELAPEAFEQLKAHARLTRQRLRAEMQIEFTLENGRLHILDGVRVKRTSRAALRIAVQLAEDGVISRQEAVMRVEPRGLSELLHRQIAPDAQRDVIGRGVAASPGAATGRIVFSSSEAQAAAARGEPCILVRRETSPEDVRGMHAAAAVLTERGGVTSHAAVIGRGLGLPCVVGAARMGFRLSDRVLLSEDGRRFREGDILTVDGTSGQVLAGAPQMVEAALDDAFQTLMSWADAERDIGIRANADTPADAATARNFAAQGIGLCRTEHMFFEAERITPMREMIFADSPEDRKTALARLLPMQRADFTELFRIMEGMPVCIRLFDPPLHEFLPTDRAGLRDLAEALDLPVSDVTRRVESMGEYNPMLGMRGVRLGIAIPEIYDMQARAIFEATLDASKDGAPVVPEIMLPLVSAMREVELVRTRIDAVAAAVRNERGREFEYSLGVMVETPRACLRADEIAQHAHFMSFGTNDLTQMTYGLSRDDAGRFMSHYVQQGVFPEDPFHRLDADGVGELIRIGVERGRRGNGGIMLSICGEHGGDPESIAFCREAGIDYVSCSPFRVPVARLAAAQLAIRDKLGTT
;
A
#
# COMPACT_ATOMS: atom_id res chain seq x y z
N MET A 1 28.72 1.45 -49.95
CA MET A 1 28.50 2.81 -50.51
C MET A 1 27.55 3.53 -49.58
N PRO A 2 27.78 4.82 -49.24
CA PRO A 2 26.88 5.53 -48.34
C PRO A 2 25.60 5.86 -49.10
N ASP A 3 24.48 5.30 -48.63
CA ASP A 3 23.16 5.47 -49.23
C ASP A 3 22.68 6.90 -48.95
N THR A 4 22.69 7.72 -49.99
CA THR A 4 22.37 9.14 -49.99
C THR A 4 20.87 9.37 -49.74
N HIS A 5 20.57 10.20 -48.73
CA HIS A 5 19.34 10.95 -48.49
C HIS A 5 18.10 10.56 -49.31
N ARG A 6 17.23 9.71 -48.75
CA ARG A 6 15.80 9.73 -49.07
C ARG A 6 15.14 10.86 -48.27
N PRO A 7 14.36 11.76 -48.90
CA PRO A 7 13.64 12.81 -48.18
C PRO A 7 12.53 12.21 -47.30
N ASP A 8 12.45 12.65 -46.05
CA ASP A 8 11.41 12.26 -45.08
C ASP A 8 10.02 12.75 -45.55
N MET A 9 9.25 11.90 -46.22
CA MET A 9 7.90 12.22 -46.72
C MET A 9 6.81 12.35 -45.64
N LEU A 10 7.18 12.41 -44.35
CA LEU A 10 6.27 12.63 -43.21
C LEU A 10 6.39 14.04 -42.60
N ALA A 11 7.07 14.98 -43.27
CA ALA A 11 7.31 16.32 -42.73
C ALA A 11 6.05 17.10 -42.31
N ASP A 12 4.83 16.65 -42.67
CA ASP A 12 3.56 17.35 -42.42
C ASP A 12 2.57 16.68 -41.43
N ASP A 13 2.78 15.45 -40.91
CA ASP A 13 1.91 14.89 -39.83
C ASP A 13 2.65 14.85 -38.49
N PRO A 14 2.40 15.81 -37.56
CA PRO A 14 3.08 15.87 -36.27
C PRO A 14 2.69 14.72 -35.32
N HIS A 15 1.75 13.87 -35.71
CA HIS A 15 1.21 12.79 -34.87
C HIS A 15 1.62 11.38 -35.32
N VAL A 16 2.43 11.29 -36.38
CA VAL A 16 3.07 10.05 -36.88
C VAL A 16 4.56 10.34 -37.08
N THR A 17 5.39 9.93 -36.11
CA THR A 17 6.77 10.40 -36.01
C THR A 17 7.77 9.25 -36.15
N LEU A 18 8.70 9.35 -37.09
CA LEU A 18 9.87 8.46 -37.12
C LEU A 18 10.74 8.70 -35.88
N ILE A 19 11.07 7.63 -35.15
CA ILE A 19 11.92 7.72 -33.97
C ILE A 19 13.36 7.98 -34.40
N THR A 20 13.83 9.20 -34.16
CA THR A 20 15.22 9.63 -34.34
C THR A 20 15.74 10.21 -33.01
N PRO A 21 17.08 10.40 -32.84
CA PRO A 21 17.63 10.98 -31.62
C PRO A 21 17.02 12.34 -31.23
N SER A 22 16.57 13.13 -32.21
CA SER A 22 15.98 14.46 -32.04
C SER A 22 14.45 14.48 -32.17
N ALA A 23 13.78 13.34 -32.39
CA ALA A 23 12.33 13.30 -32.58
C ALA A 23 11.57 13.85 -31.35
N PRO A 24 10.49 14.63 -31.55
CA PRO A 24 9.72 15.29 -30.48
C PRO A 24 8.76 14.32 -29.75
N ILE A 25 9.31 13.22 -29.21
CA ILE A 25 8.54 12.18 -28.52
C ILE A 25 8.54 12.44 -27.00
N SER A 26 7.35 12.42 -26.39
CA SER A 26 7.14 12.54 -24.95
C SER A 26 6.16 11.50 -24.43
N THR A 27 6.28 11.14 -23.14
CA THR A 27 5.41 10.16 -22.47
C THR A 27 3.93 10.57 -22.51
N PRO A 28 3.53 11.82 -22.23
CA PRO A 28 2.12 12.22 -22.22
C PRO A 28 1.47 12.30 -23.61
N THR A 29 2.23 12.11 -24.68
CA THR A 29 1.72 12.22 -26.07
C THR A 29 1.87 10.95 -26.88
N HIS A 30 2.92 10.17 -26.64
CA HIS A 30 3.24 8.95 -27.41
C HIS A 30 3.43 7.73 -26.50
N GLY A 31 3.40 7.91 -25.19
CA GLY A 31 3.53 6.85 -24.19
C GLY A 31 4.98 6.50 -23.82
N GLY A 32 5.10 5.68 -22.77
CA GLY A 32 6.38 5.32 -22.16
C GLY A 32 7.29 4.50 -23.08
N ARG A 33 6.71 3.59 -23.88
CA ARG A 33 7.49 2.74 -24.80
C ARG A 33 8.11 3.54 -25.93
N ALA A 34 7.32 4.37 -26.62
CA ALA A 34 7.83 5.25 -27.67
C ALA A 34 8.95 6.16 -27.13
N LYS A 35 8.77 6.71 -25.93
CA LYS A 35 9.80 7.53 -25.27
C LYS A 35 11.05 6.73 -24.93
N CYS A 36 10.89 5.49 -24.45
CA CYS A 36 12.02 4.61 -24.16
C CYS A 36 12.84 4.33 -25.42
N LEU A 37 12.18 3.89 -26.50
CA LEU A 37 12.83 3.61 -27.79
C LEU A 37 13.57 4.83 -28.34
N GLN A 38 12.99 6.03 -28.23
CA GLN A 38 13.67 7.27 -28.60
C GLN A 38 14.95 7.51 -27.79
N ARG A 39 14.96 7.18 -26.49
CA ARG A 39 16.16 7.28 -25.66
C ARG A 39 17.18 6.20 -26.02
N LEU A 40 16.75 4.98 -26.32
CA LEU A 40 17.65 3.89 -26.75
C LEU A 40 18.34 4.25 -28.09
N VAL A 41 17.60 4.77 -29.06
CA VAL A 41 18.14 5.27 -30.34
C VAL A 41 19.12 6.44 -30.10
N ARG A 42 18.82 7.34 -29.17
CA ARG A 42 19.74 8.43 -28.77
C ARG A 42 21.03 7.93 -28.12
N LEU A 43 21.04 6.71 -27.58
CA LEU A 43 22.21 6.06 -27.01
C LEU A 43 22.99 5.22 -28.03
N ASP A 44 22.64 5.30 -29.32
CA ASP A 44 23.27 4.54 -30.41
C ASP A 44 23.16 3.01 -30.21
N LEU A 45 22.09 2.57 -29.55
CA LEU A 45 21.79 1.14 -29.41
C LEU A 45 21.18 0.59 -30.70
N PRO A 46 21.37 -0.71 -31.01
CA PRO A 46 20.92 -1.32 -32.26
C PRO A 46 19.41 -1.59 -32.25
N VAL A 47 18.62 -0.52 -32.17
CA VAL A 47 17.16 -0.54 -32.17
C VAL A 47 16.66 -0.59 -33.63
N PRO A 48 15.78 -1.53 -33.99
CA PRO A 48 15.17 -1.55 -35.32
C PRO A 48 14.44 -0.24 -35.64
N ARG A 49 14.37 0.12 -36.93
CA ARG A 49 13.71 1.35 -37.36
C ARG A 49 12.26 1.36 -36.87
N THR A 50 11.82 2.49 -36.33
CA THR A 50 10.58 2.59 -35.56
C THR A 50 9.83 3.89 -35.84
N VAL A 51 8.51 3.82 -36.01
CA VAL A 51 7.58 4.94 -36.15
C VAL A 51 6.61 4.93 -34.97
N ALA A 52 6.42 6.07 -34.30
CA ALA A 52 5.50 6.25 -33.19
C ALA A 52 4.24 7.01 -33.61
N LEU A 53 3.08 6.53 -33.16
CA LEU A 53 1.77 7.14 -33.35
C LEU A 53 1.33 7.73 -32.01
N SER A 54 0.97 9.01 -32.02
CA SER A 54 0.52 9.72 -30.81
C SER A 54 -0.84 9.25 -30.31
N PHE A 55 -1.19 9.60 -29.06
CA PHE A 55 -2.49 9.33 -28.43
C PHE A 55 -3.65 9.88 -29.27
N GLN A 56 -3.47 11.05 -29.88
CA GLN A 56 -4.48 11.65 -30.74
C GLN A 56 -4.69 10.85 -32.03
N THR A 57 -3.62 10.32 -32.64
CA THR A 57 -3.74 9.45 -33.82
C THR A 57 -4.45 8.15 -33.47
N VAL A 58 -4.11 7.52 -32.35
CA VAL A 58 -4.77 6.28 -31.91
C VAL A 58 -6.25 6.51 -31.62
N HIS A 59 -6.61 7.64 -31.00
CA HIS A 59 -8.00 8.02 -30.78
C HIS A 59 -8.77 8.25 -32.08
N ARG A 60 -8.15 8.92 -33.07
CA ARG A 60 -8.70 9.09 -34.42
C ARG A 60 -8.94 7.75 -35.10
N ILE A 61 -7.98 6.82 -35.00
CA ILE A 61 -8.10 5.46 -35.54
C ILE A 61 -9.29 4.72 -34.90
N ALA A 62 -9.46 4.80 -33.58
CA ALA A 62 -10.59 4.18 -32.88
C ALA A 62 -11.95 4.71 -33.40
N LYS A 63 -12.00 5.99 -33.77
CA LYS A 63 -13.17 6.66 -34.40
C LYS A 63 -13.32 6.40 -35.90
N GLY A 64 -12.45 5.58 -36.50
CA GLY A 64 -12.49 5.21 -37.92
C GLY A 64 -11.71 6.14 -38.86
N GLN A 65 -10.96 7.11 -38.33
CA GLN A 65 -10.10 7.99 -39.12
C GLN A 65 -8.68 7.42 -39.16
N MET A 66 -8.35 6.71 -40.25
CA MET A 66 -7.02 6.12 -40.43
C MET A 66 -5.98 7.16 -40.87
N PRO A 67 -4.73 7.09 -40.38
CA PRO A 67 -3.61 7.85 -40.93
C PRO A 67 -3.23 7.33 -42.34
N ASP A 68 -2.36 8.05 -43.03
CA ASP A 68 -1.77 7.58 -44.29
C ASP A 68 -0.83 6.39 -44.01
N VAL A 69 -1.38 5.18 -44.19
CA VAL A 69 -0.66 3.93 -43.96
C VAL A 69 0.47 3.74 -44.98
N ALA A 70 0.31 4.23 -46.21
CA ALA A 70 1.38 4.15 -47.21
C ALA A 70 2.57 5.04 -46.81
N ALA A 71 2.31 6.24 -46.29
CA ALA A 71 3.36 7.09 -45.75
C ALA A 71 4.10 6.45 -44.56
N ILE A 72 3.39 5.71 -43.70
CA ILE A 72 4.02 4.91 -42.62
C ILE A 72 4.91 3.82 -43.21
N LEU A 73 4.42 3.03 -44.17
CA LEU A 73 5.17 1.94 -44.80
C LEU A 73 6.42 2.43 -45.54
N HIS A 74 6.36 3.59 -46.20
CA HIS A 74 7.50 4.20 -46.90
C HIS A 74 8.67 4.56 -45.97
N GLN A 75 8.43 4.63 -44.66
CA GLN A 75 9.51 4.82 -43.69
C GLN A 75 10.36 3.57 -43.51
N PHE A 76 9.90 2.39 -43.93
CA PHE A 76 10.61 1.13 -43.74
C PHE A 76 11.26 0.65 -45.04
N ARG A 77 12.15 -0.33 -44.93
CA ARG A 77 12.74 -0.98 -46.12
C ARG A 77 11.63 -1.71 -46.89
N PRO A 78 11.61 -1.65 -48.24
CA PRO A 78 10.66 -2.44 -49.03
C PRO A 78 10.77 -3.93 -48.67
N GLY A 79 9.64 -4.60 -48.43
CA GLY A 79 9.61 -6.02 -48.03
C GLY A 79 9.95 -6.29 -46.56
N ALA A 80 10.21 -5.27 -45.74
CA ALA A 80 10.45 -5.46 -44.31
C ALA A 80 9.17 -5.90 -43.59
N LEU A 81 9.30 -6.92 -42.74
CA LEU A 81 8.24 -7.29 -41.80
C LEU A 81 8.20 -6.30 -40.65
N LEU A 82 7.01 -6.04 -40.14
CA LEU A 82 6.75 -5.06 -39.09
C LEU A 82 6.08 -5.71 -37.87
N CYS A 83 6.16 -5.04 -36.74
CA CYS A 83 5.32 -5.30 -35.58
C CYS A 83 4.67 -4.02 -35.09
N VAL A 84 3.51 -4.16 -34.45
CA VAL A 84 2.83 -3.08 -33.74
C VAL A 84 2.78 -3.40 -32.26
N ARG A 85 3.20 -2.44 -31.43
CA ARG A 85 3.28 -2.56 -29.97
C ARG A 85 2.53 -1.40 -29.29
N PRO A 86 1.81 -1.64 -28.17
CA PRO A 86 1.14 -0.57 -27.45
C PRO A 86 2.14 0.36 -26.75
N SER A 87 1.79 1.62 -26.53
CA SER A 87 2.62 2.57 -25.79
C SER A 87 1.71 3.44 -24.95
N SER A 88 1.23 2.92 -23.82
CA SER A 88 0.45 3.70 -22.85
C SER A 88 1.33 4.71 -22.13
N GLU A 89 0.72 5.74 -21.56
CA GLU A 89 1.43 6.71 -20.71
C GLU A 89 2.10 6.01 -19.51
N ASP A 90 1.33 5.19 -18.80
CA ASP A 90 1.83 4.27 -17.80
C ASP A 90 1.75 2.81 -18.29
N PRO A 91 2.87 2.07 -18.36
CA PRO A 91 2.88 0.64 -18.70
C PRO A 91 2.06 -0.25 -17.76
N ASP A 92 1.86 0.15 -16.50
CA ASP A 92 1.22 -0.69 -15.48
C ASP A 92 -0.30 -0.83 -15.68
N TRP A 93 -0.91 0.11 -16.41
CA TRP A 93 -2.33 0.06 -16.81
C TRP A 93 -2.64 -1.14 -17.71
N GLY A 94 -1.65 -1.68 -18.42
CA GLY A 94 -1.81 -2.75 -19.40
C GLY A 94 -2.16 -2.23 -20.79
N GLY A 95 -2.65 -3.09 -21.68
CA GLY A 95 -3.00 -2.72 -23.05
C GLY A 95 -3.19 -3.94 -23.97
N PRO A 96 -3.56 -3.72 -25.23
CA PRO A 96 -3.66 -4.79 -26.22
C PRO A 96 -2.31 -5.47 -26.43
N GLY A 97 -2.32 -6.77 -26.78
CA GLY A 97 -1.10 -7.51 -27.10
C GLY A 97 -0.40 -6.96 -28.35
N SER A 98 0.91 -7.19 -28.44
CA SER A 98 1.69 -6.85 -29.64
C SER A 98 1.35 -7.80 -30.79
N VAL A 99 1.29 -7.28 -32.01
CA VAL A 99 1.14 -8.08 -33.23
C VAL A 99 2.46 -8.07 -34.00
N LEU A 100 2.98 -9.25 -34.35
CA LEU A 100 4.27 -9.42 -35.02
C LEU A 100 4.07 -9.87 -36.48
N ASN A 101 5.13 -9.87 -37.27
CA ASN A 101 5.20 -10.45 -38.63
C ASN A 101 4.24 -9.81 -39.66
N ILE A 102 3.82 -8.56 -39.44
CA ILE A 102 2.97 -7.79 -40.37
C ILE A 102 3.74 -7.58 -41.67
N GLY A 103 3.10 -7.84 -42.79
CA GLY A 103 3.72 -7.86 -44.12
C GLY A 103 4.00 -9.25 -44.67
N MET A 104 3.83 -10.32 -43.86
CA MET A 104 3.87 -11.68 -44.39
C MET A 104 2.69 -11.92 -45.33
N ASN A 105 3.01 -12.41 -46.53
CA ASN A 105 2.10 -12.75 -47.61
C ASN A 105 2.80 -13.78 -48.51
N ASP A 106 2.14 -14.23 -49.57
CA ASP A 106 2.67 -15.29 -50.43
C ASP A 106 3.97 -14.89 -51.14
N ALA A 107 4.11 -13.62 -51.52
CA ALA A 107 5.33 -13.10 -52.15
C ALA A 107 6.50 -13.02 -51.15
N ALA A 108 6.23 -12.53 -49.94
CA ALA A 108 7.20 -12.52 -48.85
C ALA A 108 7.60 -13.95 -48.46
N PHE A 109 6.67 -14.90 -48.44
CA PHE A 109 6.97 -16.30 -48.13
C PHE A 109 8.03 -16.89 -49.07
N VAL A 110 7.98 -16.59 -50.37
CA VAL A 110 9.02 -17.00 -51.33
C VAL A 110 10.36 -16.35 -50.98
N GLU A 111 10.38 -15.03 -50.79
CA GLU A 111 11.61 -14.29 -50.46
C GLU A 111 12.27 -14.77 -49.16
N PHE A 112 11.47 -14.98 -48.11
CA PHE A 112 11.95 -15.48 -46.83
C PHE A 112 12.35 -16.94 -46.89
N SER A 113 11.68 -17.77 -47.71
CA SER A 113 12.09 -19.17 -47.90
C SER A 113 13.51 -19.26 -48.46
N ASP A 114 13.87 -18.39 -49.39
CA ASP A 114 15.23 -18.31 -49.94
C ASP A 114 16.25 -17.80 -48.92
N ARG A 115 15.85 -16.85 -48.06
CA ARG A 115 16.76 -16.17 -47.12
C ARG A 115 17.00 -16.92 -45.80
N ILE A 116 15.95 -17.48 -45.22
CA ILE A 116 15.98 -18.09 -43.88
C ILE A 116 15.57 -19.57 -43.88
N GLY A 117 15.18 -20.12 -45.04
CA GLY A 117 14.72 -21.49 -45.20
C GLY A 117 13.19 -21.61 -45.18
N ALA A 118 12.66 -22.57 -45.95
CA ALA A 118 11.22 -22.77 -46.13
C ALA A 118 10.47 -23.09 -44.82
N ASP A 119 11.08 -23.86 -43.92
CA ASP A 119 10.47 -24.21 -42.63
C ASP A 119 10.37 -22.98 -41.71
N ALA A 120 11.40 -22.15 -41.67
CA ALA A 120 11.40 -20.91 -40.88
C ALA A 120 10.43 -19.87 -41.46
N ALA A 121 10.39 -19.73 -42.79
CA ALA A 121 9.46 -18.83 -43.47
C ALA A 121 8.00 -19.27 -43.29
N SER A 122 7.72 -20.58 -43.35
CA SER A 122 6.36 -21.10 -43.14
C SER A 122 5.91 -20.93 -41.70
N ALA A 123 6.80 -21.14 -40.73
CA ALA A 123 6.53 -20.85 -39.32
C ALA A 123 6.21 -19.35 -39.09
N LEU A 124 6.98 -18.43 -39.68
CA LEU A 124 6.71 -16.99 -39.58
C LEU A 124 5.34 -16.62 -40.14
N TYR A 125 5.02 -17.13 -41.33
CA TYR A 125 3.76 -16.82 -42.01
C TYR A 125 2.58 -17.38 -41.22
N MET A 126 2.66 -18.65 -40.82
CA MET A 126 1.58 -19.30 -40.08
C MET A 126 1.34 -18.63 -38.72
N ARG A 127 2.40 -18.26 -37.99
CA ARG A 127 2.28 -17.47 -36.74
C ARG A 127 1.58 -16.14 -36.98
N PHE A 128 1.84 -15.49 -38.12
CA PHE A 128 1.13 -14.27 -38.48
C PHE A 128 -0.34 -14.53 -38.78
N VAL A 129 -0.65 -15.55 -39.59
CA VAL A 129 -2.04 -15.92 -39.95
C VAL A 129 -2.85 -16.22 -38.69
N MET A 130 -2.36 -17.09 -37.80
CA MET A 130 -3.04 -17.44 -36.55
C MET A 130 -3.19 -16.21 -35.63
N GLY A 131 -2.11 -15.44 -35.45
CA GLY A 131 -2.15 -14.24 -34.63
C GLY A 131 -3.12 -13.17 -35.17
N TYR A 132 -3.19 -13.02 -36.48
CA TYR A 132 -4.11 -12.13 -37.17
C TYR A 132 -5.56 -12.61 -37.03
N ALA A 133 -5.81 -13.90 -37.28
CA ALA A 133 -7.12 -14.53 -37.14
C ALA A 133 -7.71 -14.27 -35.75
N ILE A 134 -6.95 -14.59 -34.70
CA ILE A 134 -7.42 -14.53 -33.31
C ILE A 134 -7.49 -13.08 -32.81
N HIS A 135 -6.46 -12.27 -33.06
CA HIS A 135 -6.35 -10.95 -32.41
C HIS A 135 -6.90 -9.80 -33.25
N VAL A 136 -6.91 -9.92 -34.58
CA VAL A 136 -7.37 -8.87 -35.52
C VAL A 136 -8.75 -9.20 -36.05
N ALA A 137 -8.93 -10.37 -36.66
CA ALA A 137 -10.22 -10.83 -37.21
C ALA A 137 -11.20 -11.35 -36.14
N ARG A 138 -10.71 -11.63 -34.92
CA ARG A 138 -11.50 -12.09 -33.76
C ARG A 138 -12.17 -13.45 -33.95
N LEU A 139 -11.52 -14.34 -34.70
CA LEU A 139 -11.93 -15.73 -34.87
C LEU A 139 -11.64 -16.55 -33.61
N ASP A 140 -12.35 -17.66 -33.44
CA ASP A 140 -12.13 -18.59 -32.34
C ASP A 140 -10.79 -19.34 -32.52
N PRO A 141 -9.94 -19.43 -31.47
CA PRO A 141 -8.70 -20.20 -31.54
C PRO A 141 -8.88 -21.68 -31.91
N ASP A 142 -10.02 -22.29 -31.54
CA ASP A 142 -10.30 -23.72 -31.71
C ASP A 142 -10.18 -24.18 -33.18
N VAL A 143 -10.37 -23.25 -34.12
CA VAL A 143 -10.25 -23.46 -35.56
C VAL A 143 -8.83 -23.90 -35.98
N PHE A 144 -7.82 -23.66 -35.13
CA PHE A 144 -6.42 -23.96 -35.40
C PHE A 144 -5.84 -25.14 -34.59
N ASP A 145 -6.63 -25.78 -33.72
CA ASP A 145 -6.12 -26.78 -32.75
C ASP A 145 -5.53 -28.05 -33.42
N ASP A 146 -6.13 -28.49 -34.53
CA ASP A 146 -5.73 -29.71 -35.25
C ASP A 146 -4.68 -29.46 -36.36
N ILE A 147 -4.17 -28.22 -36.48
CA ILE A 147 -3.26 -27.84 -37.55
C ILE A 147 -1.80 -28.06 -37.11
N ALA A 148 -1.04 -28.77 -37.95
CA ALA A 148 0.38 -28.99 -37.71
C ALA A 148 1.13 -27.64 -37.58
N THR A 149 1.88 -27.47 -36.49
CA THR A 149 2.50 -26.19 -36.13
C THR A 149 3.80 -25.86 -36.88
N THR A 150 4.19 -26.66 -37.86
CA THR A 150 5.39 -26.46 -38.68
C THR A 150 5.20 -26.98 -40.11
N GLY A 151 5.91 -26.39 -41.05
CA GLY A 151 5.98 -26.83 -42.45
C GLY A 151 4.94 -26.20 -43.37
N GLN A 152 5.15 -26.36 -44.68
CA GLN A 152 4.31 -25.78 -45.73
C GLN A 152 2.87 -26.29 -45.71
N GLN A 153 2.65 -27.56 -45.33
CA GLN A 153 1.31 -28.13 -45.22
C GLN A 153 0.52 -27.45 -44.11
N GLY A 154 1.12 -27.26 -42.92
CA GLY A 154 0.50 -26.56 -41.80
C GLY A 154 0.13 -25.11 -42.14
N LEU A 155 1.00 -24.40 -42.86
CA LEU A 155 0.68 -23.06 -43.37
C LEU A 155 -0.53 -23.07 -44.32
N SER A 156 -0.57 -24.00 -45.28
CA SER A 156 -1.69 -24.12 -46.20
C SER A 156 -3.01 -24.42 -45.47
N ASP A 157 -2.95 -25.27 -44.45
CA ASP A 157 -4.12 -25.60 -43.63
C ASP A 157 -4.57 -24.41 -42.79
N ALA A 158 -3.65 -23.64 -42.21
CA ALA A 158 -3.98 -22.41 -41.47
C ALA A 158 -4.59 -21.32 -42.36
N LEU A 159 -4.10 -21.14 -43.59
CA LEU A 159 -4.68 -20.19 -44.55
C LEU A 159 -6.09 -20.61 -44.98
N ARG A 160 -6.30 -21.91 -45.21
CA ARG A 160 -7.62 -22.47 -45.54
C ARG A 160 -8.60 -22.34 -44.38
N ALA A 161 -8.17 -22.66 -43.16
CA ALA A 161 -8.99 -22.53 -41.97
C ALA A 161 -9.39 -21.07 -41.72
N TYR A 162 -8.47 -20.12 -41.97
CA TYR A 162 -8.80 -18.69 -41.96
C TYR A 162 -9.86 -18.35 -43.02
N GLU A 163 -9.69 -18.77 -44.26
CA GLU A 163 -10.62 -18.45 -45.35
C GLU A 163 -12.02 -19.06 -45.13
N GLU A 164 -12.08 -20.29 -44.62
CA GLU A 164 -13.34 -20.98 -44.29
C GLU A 164 -14.10 -20.26 -43.16
N GLU A 165 -13.41 -19.83 -42.09
CA GLU A 165 -14.06 -19.20 -40.93
C GLU A 165 -14.31 -17.69 -41.13
N ALA A 166 -13.40 -16.98 -41.80
CA ALA A 166 -13.54 -15.53 -42.06
C ALA A 166 -14.46 -15.20 -43.25
N GLU A 167 -14.82 -16.22 -44.06
CA GLU A 167 -15.51 -16.08 -45.34
C GLU A 167 -14.78 -15.14 -46.34
N GLU A 168 -13.49 -14.89 -46.15
CA GLU A 168 -12.64 -14.10 -47.05
C GLU A 168 -11.19 -14.61 -47.05
N PRO A 169 -10.46 -14.48 -48.18
CA PRO A 169 -9.07 -14.90 -48.25
C PRO A 169 -8.18 -14.03 -47.35
N PHE A 170 -7.09 -14.63 -46.85
CA PHE A 170 -6.12 -13.92 -46.01
C PHE A 170 -5.56 -12.66 -46.72
N PRO A 171 -5.57 -11.48 -46.07
CA PRO A 171 -5.20 -10.23 -46.72
C PRO A 171 -3.74 -10.25 -47.15
N GLN A 172 -3.49 -10.18 -48.46
CA GLN A 172 -2.14 -10.23 -49.03
C GLN A 172 -1.43 -8.86 -49.06
N ASP A 173 -2.19 -7.76 -49.00
CA ASP A 173 -1.65 -6.39 -49.03
C ASP A 173 -1.15 -5.96 -47.63
N PRO A 174 0.16 -5.67 -47.44
CA PRO A 174 0.70 -5.20 -46.17
C PRO A 174 0.06 -3.92 -45.64
N ALA A 175 -0.42 -3.03 -46.53
CA ALA A 175 -1.10 -1.81 -46.12
C ALA A 175 -2.46 -2.11 -45.49
N ARG A 176 -3.24 -3.02 -46.07
CA ARG A 176 -4.49 -3.54 -45.47
C ARG A 176 -4.21 -4.20 -44.11
N GLN A 177 -3.21 -5.09 -44.04
CA GLN A 177 -2.84 -5.77 -42.79
C GLN A 177 -2.50 -4.78 -41.67
N LEU A 178 -1.63 -3.80 -41.93
CA LEU A 178 -1.23 -2.79 -40.94
C LEU A 178 -2.42 -1.92 -40.52
N ALA A 179 -3.28 -1.53 -41.47
CA ALA A 179 -4.47 -0.72 -41.19
C ALA A 179 -5.43 -1.43 -40.23
N GLU A 180 -5.68 -2.72 -40.45
CA GLU A 180 -6.59 -3.52 -39.62
C GLU A 180 -5.99 -3.77 -38.22
N VAL A 181 -4.69 -4.05 -38.11
CA VAL A 181 -4.00 -4.18 -36.83
C VAL A 181 -4.11 -2.90 -36.00
N LEU A 182 -3.77 -1.74 -36.58
CA LEU A 182 -3.86 -0.45 -35.91
C LEU A 182 -5.28 -0.16 -35.43
N ARG A 183 -6.28 -0.44 -36.28
CA ARG A 183 -7.70 -0.27 -35.95
C ARG A 183 -8.14 -1.14 -34.78
N THR A 184 -7.78 -2.42 -34.79
CA THR A 184 -8.20 -3.36 -33.74
C THR A 184 -7.54 -3.06 -32.40
N MET A 185 -6.25 -2.69 -32.39
CA MET A 185 -5.57 -2.28 -31.15
C MET A 185 -6.16 -0.99 -30.57
N ALA A 186 -6.44 0.01 -31.41
CA ALA A 186 -7.06 1.26 -30.96
C ALA A 186 -8.47 1.04 -30.38
N ARG A 187 -9.29 0.21 -31.03
CA ARG A 187 -10.63 -0.13 -30.53
C ARG A 187 -10.59 -0.96 -29.24
N ALA A 188 -9.63 -1.86 -29.11
CA ALA A 188 -9.46 -2.67 -27.90
C ALA A 188 -9.18 -1.81 -26.67
N TRP A 189 -8.45 -0.70 -26.83
CA TRP A 189 -8.21 0.26 -25.75
C TRP A 189 -9.47 1.01 -25.32
N GLU A 190 -10.33 1.40 -26.26
CA GLU A 190 -11.58 2.11 -25.96
C GLU A 190 -12.71 1.21 -25.43
N GLY A 191 -12.51 -0.11 -25.43
CA GLY A 191 -13.50 -1.08 -24.96
C GLY A 191 -13.87 -0.90 -23.47
N THR A 192 -15.16 -1.03 -23.15
CA THR A 192 -15.70 -0.83 -21.79
C THR A 192 -14.97 -1.65 -20.73
N THR A 193 -14.70 -2.93 -20.98
CA THR A 193 -13.99 -3.80 -20.02
C THR A 193 -12.56 -3.34 -19.79
N ALA A 194 -11.84 -2.95 -20.85
CA ALA A 194 -10.48 -2.45 -20.74
C ALA A 194 -10.42 -1.14 -19.94
N ARG A 195 -11.41 -0.26 -20.11
CA ARG A 195 -11.59 0.98 -19.34
C ARG A 195 -11.75 0.73 -17.84
N LEU A 196 -12.62 -0.21 -17.47
CA LEU A 196 -12.85 -0.55 -16.07
C LEU A 196 -11.61 -1.17 -15.43
N LEU A 197 -10.92 -2.08 -16.14
CA LEU A 197 -9.71 -2.73 -15.63
C LEU A 197 -8.56 -1.73 -15.42
N ARG A 198 -8.38 -0.74 -16.30
CA ARG A 198 -7.34 0.29 -16.10
C ARG A 198 -7.70 1.27 -14.98
N GLN A 199 -8.96 1.66 -14.84
CA GLN A 199 -9.42 2.51 -13.74
C GLN A 199 -9.22 1.83 -12.39
N ALA A 200 -9.46 0.52 -12.30
CA ALA A 200 -9.15 -0.27 -11.10
C ALA A 200 -7.65 -0.27 -10.75
N LYS A 201 -6.77 0.03 -11.71
CA LYS A 201 -5.32 0.20 -11.52
C LYS A 201 -4.91 1.68 -11.38
N GLY A 202 -5.86 2.59 -11.17
CA GLY A 202 -5.60 4.02 -10.98
C GLY A 202 -5.42 4.84 -12.25
N ALA A 203 -5.72 4.30 -13.43
CA ALA A 203 -5.65 5.08 -14.68
C ALA A 203 -6.76 6.16 -14.72
N PRO A 204 -6.45 7.38 -15.18
CA PRO A 204 -7.48 8.41 -15.35
C PRO A 204 -8.45 8.06 -16.48
N VAL A 205 -9.61 8.74 -16.51
CA VAL A 205 -10.68 8.45 -17.49
C VAL A 205 -10.18 8.66 -18.93
N ASP A 206 -9.32 9.65 -19.13
CA ASP A 206 -8.71 10.07 -20.39
C ASP A 206 -7.33 9.44 -20.65
N ALA A 207 -7.01 8.34 -19.96
CA ALA A 207 -5.76 7.59 -20.14
C ALA A 207 -5.43 7.33 -21.63
N GLY A 208 -4.30 7.87 -22.08
CA GLY A 208 -3.88 7.80 -23.47
C GLY A 208 -3.14 6.51 -23.84
N LEU A 209 -3.33 6.08 -25.10
CA LEU A 209 -2.58 4.99 -25.72
C LEU A 209 -1.93 5.49 -27.01
N GLY A 210 -0.61 5.33 -27.12
CA GLY A 210 0.14 5.44 -28.36
C GLY A 210 0.36 4.05 -28.97
N LEU A 211 0.75 4.01 -30.23
CA LEU A 211 1.18 2.77 -30.89
C LEU A 211 2.57 2.95 -31.50
N VAL A 212 3.35 1.90 -31.52
CA VAL A 212 4.69 1.89 -32.12
C VAL A 212 4.72 0.85 -33.21
N VAL A 213 5.02 1.27 -34.44
CA VAL A 213 5.26 0.40 -35.60
C VAL A 213 6.78 0.24 -35.73
N GLN A 214 7.28 -0.97 -35.60
CA GLN A 214 8.73 -1.25 -35.57
C GLN A 214 9.08 -2.35 -36.57
N GLU A 215 10.23 -2.18 -37.24
CA GLU A 215 10.79 -3.21 -38.12
C GLU A 215 11.16 -4.48 -37.33
N MET A 216 10.84 -5.65 -37.87
CA MET A 216 11.17 -6.93 -37.27
C MET A 216 12.67 -7.22 -37.40
N ALA A 217 13.30 -7.61 -36.28
CA ALA A 217 14.52 -8.39 -36.30
C ALA A 217 14.14 -9.88 -36.24
N LEU A 218 14.76 -10.71 -37.08
CA LEU A 218 14.33 -12.09 -37.27
C LEU A 218 15.06 -13.04 -36.32
N GLY A 219 14.32 -13.60 -35.36
CA GLY A 219 14.81 -14.65 -34.46
C GLY A 219 14.78 -16.07 -35.04
N LEU A 220 14.50 -16.22 -36.34
CA LEU A 220 14.40 -17.48 -37.07
C LEU A 220 15.28 -17.42 -38.33
N GLY A 221 16.01 -18.51 -38.62
CA GLY A 221 16.79 -18.64 -39.85
C GLY A 221 18.16 -19.27 -39.67
N GLN A 222 19.10 -18.90 -40.55
CA GLN A 222 20.46 -19.44 -40.59
C GLN A 222 21.39 -18.75 -39.58
N GLY A 223 22.33 -19.51 -39.02
CA GLY A 223 23.23 -19.04 -37.97
C GLY A 223 22.55 -19.02 -36.61
N GLU A 224 23.13 -18.28 -35.66
CA GLU A 224 22.50 -18.10 -34.34
C GLU A 224 21.42 -17.03 -34.43
N CYS A 225 20.17 -17.48 -34.46
CA CYS A 225 18.99 -16.63 -34.44
C CYS A 225 18.13 -17.01 -33.22
N GLY A 226 17.56 -16.01 -32.55
CA GLY A 226 16.68 -16.26 -31.42
C GLY A 226 16.19 -15.01 -30.73
N SER A 227 15.36 -15.17 -29.72
CA SER A 227 14.82 -14.08 -28.92
C SER A 227 15.04 -14.32 -27.43
N GLY A 228 15.19 -13.24 -26.68
CA GLY A 228 15.43 -13.32 -25.25
C GLY A 228 15.09 -12.04 -24.51
N VAL A 229 15.14 -12.16 -23.19
CA VAL A 229 15.04 -11.04 -22.28
C VAL A 229 16.23 -11.06 -21.32
N LEU A 230 16.75 -9.88 -20.97
CA LEU A 230 17.82 -9.72 -19.98
C LEU A 230 17.49 -8.55 -19.06
N GLN A 231 17.73 -8.74 -17.76
CA GLN A 231 17.72 -7.68 -16.76
C GLN A 231 18.91 -7.86 -15.80
N LEU A 232 19.32 -6.79 -15.12
CA LEU A 232 20.51 -6.78 -14.26
C LEU A 232 20.22 -6.97 -12.77
N VAL A 233 18.95 -7.23 -12.45
CA VAL A 233 18.47 -7.39 -11.08
C VAL A 233 17.48 -8.53 -11.00
N ASP A 234 17.40 -9.14 -9.83
CA ASP A 234 16.35 -10.10 -9.52
C ASP A 234 15.02 -9.37 -9.18
N SER A 235 13.91 -9.85 -9.75
CA SER A 235 12.60 -9.21 -9.63
C SER A 235 11.96 -9.34 -8.23
N GLU A 236 12.42 -10.27 -7.41
CA GLU A 236 11.83 -10.58 -6.10
C GLU A 236 12.63 -9.97 -4.96
N THR A 237 13.96 -10.11 -5.02
CA THR A 237 14.90 -9.65 -4.01
C THR A 237 15.43 -8.25 -4.30
N GLY A 238 15.51 -7.84 -5.57
CA GLY A 238 16.14 -6.60 -6.02
C GLY A 238 17.67 -6.63 -5.97
N LEU A 239 18.28 -7.80 -5.73
CA LEU A 239 19.74 -7.94 -5.73
C LEU A 239 20.31 -7.81 -7.15
N PRO A 240 21.52 -7.24 -7.31
CA PRO A 240 22.22 -7.23 -8.59
C PRO A 240 22.49 -8.66 -9.06
N GLN A 241 21.84 -9.06 -10.15
CA GLN A 241 21.97 -10.39 -10.74
C GLN A 241 21.47 -10.34 -12.17
N ILE A 242 22.25 -10.88 -13.12
CA ILE A 242 21.76 -11.05 -14.48
C ILE A 242 20.72 -12.17 -14.49
N THR A 243 19.48 -11.80 -14.82
CA THR A 243 18.38 -12.75 -14.95
C THR A 243 17.71 -12.58 -16.31
N GLY A 244 17.10 -13.67 -16.78
CA GLY A 244 16.49 -13.73 -18.09
C GLY A 244 16.70 -15.07 -18.78
N ARG A 245 16.19 -15.17 -19.99
CA ARG A 245 16.18 -16.41 -20.79
C ARG A 245 16.39 -16.06 -22.25
N TYR A 246 17.06 -16.97 -22.95
CA TYR A 246 17.24 -16.90 -24.39
C TYR A 246 16.81 -18.23 -25.03
N LEU A 247 16.17 -18.16 -26.20
CA LEU A 247 15.76 -19.35 -26.94
C LEU A 247 16.14 -19.18 -28.41
N SER A 248 16.93 -20.11 -28.93
CA SER A 248 17.26 -20.16 -30.35
C SER A 248 16.02 -20.51 -31.18
N GLN A 249 15.96 -20.01 -32.42
CA GLN A 249 14.86 -20.21 -33.37
C GLN A 249 13.51 -19.85 -32.77
N SER A 250 13.38 -18.64 -32.22
CA SER A 250 12.19 -18.19 -31.49
C SER A 250 11.85 -16.72 -31.74
N GLN A 251 10.65 -16.29 -31.34
CA GLN A 251 10.22 -14.89 -31.43
C GLN A 251 9.61 -14.36 -30.13
N GLY A 252 9.72 -13.04 -29.97
CA GLY A 252 9.08 -12.31 -28.88
C GLY A 252 9.53 -12.78 -27.50
N ARG A 253 8.59 -13.32 -26.72
CA ARG A 253 8.82 -13.74 -25.32
C ARG A 253 8.72 -15.27 -25.13
N GLU A 254 8.86 -16.06 -26.18
CA GLU A 254 8.79 -17.52 -26.11
C GLU A 254 9.83 -18.12 -25.15
N ALA A 255 11.00 -17.50 -25.04
CA ALA A 255 12.05 -17.90 -24.11
C ALA A 255 11.58 -17.94 -22.63
N LEU A 256 10.50 -17.23 -22.27
CA LEU A 256 9.95 -17.26 -20.91
C LEU A 256 8.97 -18.42 -20.66
N LYS A 257 8.44 -19.05 -21.72
CA LYS A 257 7.40 -20.09 -21.61
C LYS A 257 7.95 -21.50 -21.82
N HIS A 258 9.05 -21.64 -22.54
CA HIS A 258 9.61 -22.95 -22.89
C HIS A 258 10.71 -23.41 -21.94
N GLY A 259 10.60 -24.66 -21.46
CA GLY A 259 11.57 -25.29 -20.55
C GLY A 259 12.94 -25.60 -21.18
N GLN A 260 13.09 -25.48 -22.50
CA GLN A 260 14.36 -25.64 -23.21
C GLN A 260 15.13 -24.32 -23.39
N SER A 261 14.65 -23.23 -22.78
CA SER A 261 15.34 -21.94 -22.83
C SER A 261 16.69 -21.96 -22.12
N LEU A 262 17.68 -21.33 -22.75
CA LEU A 262 19.03 -21.19 -22.23
C LEU A 262 19.08 -20.16 -21.09
N TYR A 263 19.98 -20.40 -20.14
CA TYR A 263 20.40 -19.35 -19.20
C TYR A 263 21.17 -18.28 -19.95
N LEU A 264 21.27 -17.07 -19.40
CA LEU A 264 22.07 -16.01 -20.02
C LEU A 264 23.56 -16.20 -19.70
N GLU A 265 23.89 -16.30 -18.42
CA GLU A 265 25.24 -16.62 -17.91
C GLU A 265 25.40 -18.12 -17.71
N ARG A 266 26.66 -18.58 -17.66
CA ARG A 266 26.99 -19.96 -17.30
C ARG A 266 26.34 -20.36 -15.99
N ASP A 267 25.51 -21.40 -16.05
CA ASP A 267 24.76 -21.89 -14.90
C ASP A 267 24.94 -23.42 -14.79
N PRO A 268 25.27 -23.97 -13.61
CA PRO A 268 25.40 -25.42 -13.43
C PRO A 268 24.16 -26.23 -13.82
N ARG A 269 22.98 -25.59 -13.87
CA ARG A 269 21.70 -26.23 -14.18
C ARG A 269 21.47 -26.46 -15.67
N GLY A 270 22.25 -25.86 -16.57
CA GLY A 270 22.06 -26.05 -18.01
C GLY A 270 22.87 -25.12 -18.91
N PRO A 271 22.77 -25.31 -20.23
CA PRO A 271 23.51 -24.51 -21.22
C PRO A 271 23.13 -23.03 -21.19
N SER A 272 24.07 -22.18 -21.61
CA SER A 272 23.96 -20.72 -21.55
C SER A 272 24.20 -20.01 -22.88
N MET A 273 23.62 -18.82 -23.02
CA MET A 273 23.87 -17.91 -24.13
C MET A 273 25.34 -17.43 -24.15
N GLU A 274 25.95 -17.24 -22.97
CA GLU A 274 27.38 -16.93 -22.84
C GLU A 274 28.28 -17.95 -23.54
N GLU A 275 27.91 -19.24 -23.52
CA GLU A 275 28.66 -20.30 -24.21
C GLU A 275 28.33 -20.36 -25.71
N LEU A 276 27.06 -20.14 -26.07
CA LEU A 276 26.58 -20.25 -27.45
C LEU A 276 26.97 -19.05 -28.32
N ALA A 277 26.86 -17.83 -27.78
CA ALA A 277 27.07 -16.57 -28.48
C ALA A 277 27.79 -15.53 -27.57
N PRO A 278 29.06 -15.77 -27.20
CA PRO A 278 29.79 -14.97 -26.21
C PRO A 278 29.91 -13.48 -26.59
N GLU A 279 30.16 -13.17 -27.86
CA GLU A 279 30.31 -11.78 -28.34
C GLU A 279 29.00 -11.00 -28.19
N ALA A 280 27.88 -11.62 -28.57
CA ALA A 280 26.56 -11.01 -28.46
C ALA A 280 26.15 -10.83 -27.00
N PHE A 281 26.51 -11.78 -26.13
CA PHE A 281 26.26 -11.70 -24.70
C PHE A 281 27.00 -10.53 -24.03
N GLU A 282 28.29 -10.34 -24.33
CA GLU A 282 29.06 -9.21 -23.79
C GLU A 282 28.56 -7.85 -24.31
N GLN A 283 28.15 -7.77 -25.59
CA GLN A 283 27.49 -6.57 -26.12
C GLN A 283 26.18 -6.27 -25.39
N LEU A 284 25.36 -7.30 -25.16
CA LEU A 284 24.10 -7.17 -24.44
C LEU A 284 24.32 -6.67 -23.00
N LYS A 285 25.31 -7.21 -22.28
CA LYS A 285 25.70 -6.72 -20.94
C LYS A 285 26.13 -5.26 -20.96
N ALA A 286 26.92 -4.85 -21.94
CA ALA A 286 27.35 -3.46 -22.09
C ALA A 286 26.15 -2.52 -22.35
N HIS A 287 25.25 -2.91 -23.25
CA HIS A 287 24.03 -2.16 -23.53
C HIS A 287 23.09 -2.09 -22.33
N ALA A 288 22.96 -3.18 -21.55
CA ALA A 288 22.19 -3.19 -20.32
C ALA A 288 22.72 -2.21 -19.27
N ARG A 289 24.04 -2.19 -19.05
CA ARG A 289 24.69 -1.23 -18.13
C ARG A 289 24.51 0.22 -18.60
N LEU A 290 24.66 0.48 -19.90
CA LEU A 290 24.46 1.82 -20.47
C LEU A 290 23.00 2.28 -20.31
N THR A 291 22.05 1.38 -20.60
CA THR A 291 20.62 1.62 -20.46
C THR A 291 20.28 1.94 -19.01
N ARG A 292 20.78 1.16 -18.05
CA ARG A 292 20.62 1.40 -16.62
C ARG A 292 21.05 2.80 -16.21
N GLN A 293 22.26 3.20 -16.58
CA GLN A 293 22.83 4.51 -16.23
C GLN A 293 22.06 5.67 -16.88
N ARG A 294 21.78 5.58 -18.18
CA ARG A 294 21.24 6.70 -18.97
C ARG A 294 19.72 6.81 -18.91
N LEU A 295 19.02 5.69 -18.70
CA LEU A 295 17.59 5.69 -18.40
C LEU A 295 17.29 5.94 -16.93
N ARG A 296 18.32 5.87 -16.07
CA ARG A 296 18.25 6.05 -14.61
C ARG A 296 17.32 5.03 -13.94
N ALA A 297 17.22 3.81 -14.46
CA ALA A 297 16.30 2.79 -13.96
C ALA A 297 16.79 1.38 -14.31
N GLU A 298 16.39 0.40 -13.51
CA GLU A 298 16.56 -1.01 -13.88
C GLU A 298 15.54 -1.40 -14.93
N MET A 299 16.03 -1.88 -16.07
CA MET A 299 15.25 -2.20 -17.25
C MET A 299 15.41 -3.68 -17.60
N GLN A 300 14.30 -4.31 -17.96
CA GLN A 300 14.28 -5.56 -18.71
C GLN A 300 14.37 -5.21 -20.19
N ILE A 301 15.47 -5.65 -20.80
CA ILE A 301 15.77 -5.49 -22.20
C ILE A 301 15.22 -6.69 -22.96
N GLU A 302 14.40 -6.43 -23.96
CA GLU A 302 14.01 -7.44 -24.94
C GLU A 302 14.95 -7.36 -26.13
N PHE A 303 15.49 -8.49 -26.55
CA PHE A 303 16.46 -8.54 -27.64
C PHE A 303 16.24 -9.74 -28.56
N THR A 304 16.78 -9.61 -29.77
CA THR A 304 16.84 -10.68 -30.76
C THR A 304 18.25 -10.78 -31.31
N LEU A 305 18.71 -12.01 -31.52
CA LEU A 305 19.86 -12.30 -32.36
C LEU A 305 19.35 -12.63 -33.76
N GLU A 306 19.89 -11.92 -34.76
CA GLU A 306 19.66 -12.20 -36.18
C GLU A 306 21.01 -12.52 -36.81
N ASN A 307 21.26 -13.80 -37.10
CA ASN A 307 22.53 -14.32 -37.61
C ASN A 307 23.74 -13.82 -36.78
N GLY A 308 23.65 -13.97 -35.46
CA GLY A 308 24.65 -13.52 -34.49
C GLY A 308 24.68 -12.02 -34.20
N ARG A 309 23.90 -11.18 -34.91
CA ARG A 309 23.84 -9.73 -34.66
C ARG A 309 22.77 -9.39 -33.63
N LEU A 310 23.15 -8.61 -32.62
CA LEU A 310 22.26 -8.19 -31.55
C LEU A 310 21.38 -7.01 -31.98
N HIS A 311 20.07 -7.17 -31.78
CA HIS A 311 19.07 -6.12 -31.92
C HIS A 311 18.35 -5.89 -30.58
N ILE A 312 18.23 -4.64 -30.15
CA ILE A 312 17.49 -4.26 -28.94
C ILE A 312 16.07 -3.85 -29.34
N LEU A 313 15.09 -4.65 -28.96
CA LEU A 313 13.70 -4.46 -29.40
C LEU A 313 12.93 -3.49 -28.52
N ASP A 314 13.11 -3.60 -27.20
CA ASP A 314 12.41 -2.80 -26.20
C ASP A 314 13.20 -2.71 -24.89
N GLY A 315 12.87 -1.71 -24.08
CA GLY A 315 13.32 -1.56 -22.71
C GLY A 315 12.12 -1.27 -21.82
N VAL A 316 11.72 -2.24 -20.99
CA VAL A 316 10.59 -2.09 -20.06
C VAL A 316 11.14 -2.02 -18.63
N ARG A 317 10.52 -1.21 -17.76
CA ARG A 317 10.89 -1.24 -16.34
C ARG A 317 10.70 -2.66 -15.79
N VAL A 318 11.68 -3.14 -15.03
CA VAL A 318 11.61 -4.48 -14.43
C VAL A 318 10.38 -4.56 -13.54
N LYS A 319 9.49 -5.52 -13.84
CA LYS A 319 8.38 -5.91 -12.94
C LYS A 319 8.96 -6.52 -11.68
N ARG A 320 8.51 -6.06 -10.52
CA ARG A 320 9.21 -6.31 -9.26
C ARG A 320 8.28 -6.21 -8.05
N THR A 321 8.65 -6.88 -6.96
CA THR A 321 7.97 -6.76 -5.66
C THR A 321 8.26 -5.39 -5.02
N SER A 322 7.47 -5.01 -4.00
CA SER A 322 7.72 -3.81 -3.19
C SER A 322 9.11 -3.83 -2.54
N ARG A 323 9.58 -5.02 -2.14
CA ARG A 323 10.92 -5.23 -1.57
C ARG A 323 12.01 -4.95 -2.60
N ALA A 324 11.90 -5.54 -3.78
CA ALA A 324 12.83 -5.32 -4.87
C ALA A 324 12.82 -3.86 -5.35
N ALA A 325 11.65 -3.22 -5.40
CA ALA A 325 11.53 -1.80 -5.78
C ALA A 325 12.31 -0.88 -4.82
N LEU A 326 12.19 -1.10 -3.51
CA LEU A 326 12.93 -0.37 -2.49
C LEU A 326 14.44 -0.56 -2.68
N ARG A 327 14.90 -1.82 -2.74
CA ARG A 327 16.33 -2.13 -2.90
C ARG A 327 16.92 -1.55 -4.17
N ILE A 328 16.21 -1.65 -5.29
CA ILE A 328 16.62 -1.07 -6.56
C ILE A 328 16.76 0.46 -6.45
N ALA A 329 15.83 1.15 -5.79
CA ALA A 329 15.92 2.60 -5.60
C ALA A 329 17.16 2.98 -4.78
N VAL A 330 17.42 2.26 -3.70
CA VAL A 330 18.61 2.46 -2.85
C VAL A 330 19.90 2.20 -3.65
N GLN A 331 20.00 1.05 -4.32
CA GLN A 331 21.20 0.69 -5.09
C GLN A 331 21.48 1.68 -6.23
N LEU A 332 20.45 2.16 -6.93
CA LEU A 332 20.63 3.19 -7.97
C LEU A 332 21.19 4.49 -7.39
N ALA A 333 20.83 4.86 -6.16
CA ALA A 333 21.38 6.04 -5.50
C ALA A 333 22.80 5.82 -4.99
N GLU A 334 23.09 4.65 -4.42
CA GLU A 334 24.45 4.29 -3.98
C GLU A 334 25.44 4.21 -5.15
N ASP A 335 24.99 3.73 -6.30
CA ASP A 335 25.77 3.70 -7.53
C ASP A 335 25.91 5.08 -8.21
N GLY A 336 25.31 6.13 -7.65
CA GLY A 336 25.35 7.49 -8.19
C GLY A 336 24.54 7.68 -9.48
N VAL A 337 23.66 6.74 -9.84
CA VAL A 337 22.78 6.85 -11.02
C VAL A 337 21.64 7.85 -10.78
N ILE A 338 21.14 7.88 -9.54
CA ILE A 338 20.12 8.84 -9.08
C ILE A 338 20.56 9.51 -7.77
N SER A 339 19.91 10.60 -7.39
CA SER A 339 20.15 11.20 -6.07
C SER A 339 19.42 10.43 -4.97
N ARG A 340 19.83 10.63 -3.71
CA ARG A 340 19.13 10.09 -2.54
C ARG A 340 17.69 10.59 -2.47
N GLN A 341 17.46 11.87 -2.78
CA GLN A 341 16.12 12.46 -2.84
C GLN A 341 15.26 11.76 -3.91
N GLU A 342 15.82 11.49 -5.09
CA GLU A 342 15.08 10.78 -6.13
C GLU A 342 14.77 9.33 -5.73
N ALA A 343 15.65 8.64 -5.00
CA ALA A 343 15.36 7.32 -4.45
C ALA A 343 14.19 7.35 -3.45
N VAL A 344 14.18 8.31 -2.52
CA VAL A 344 13.07 8.54 -1.57
C VAL A 344 11.77 8.80 -2.32
N MET A 345 11.78 9.58 -3.40
CA MET A 345 10.61 9.90 -4.22
C MET A 345 10.07 8.72 -5.06
N ARG A 346 10.87 7.68 -5.30
CA ARG A 346 10.49 6.53 -6.15
C ARG A 346 9.77 5.41 -5.39
N VAL A 347 9.84 5.40 -4.06
CA VAL A 347 9.22 4.37 -3.23
C VAL A 347 7.83 4.86 -2.82
N GLU A 348 6.79 4.12 -3.17
CA GLU A 348 5.44 4.47 -2.75
C GLU A 348 5.23 4.17 -1.25
N PRO A 349 4.69 5.11 -0.45
CA PRO A 349 4.47 4.88 0.98
C PRO A 349 3.60 3.65 1.28
N ARG A 350 2.63 3.33 0.41
CA ARG A 350 1.77 2.14 0.56
C ARG A 350 2.54 0.83 0.40
N GLY A 351 3.47 0.77 -0.55
CA GLY A 351 4.33 -0.41 -0.73
C GLY A 351 5.25 -0.67 0.46
N LEU A 352 5.55 0.36 1.26
CA LEU A 352 6.32 0.22 2.49
C LEU A 352 5.55 -0.57 3.56
N SER A 353 4.24 -0.36 3.69
CA SER A 353 3.41 -1.10 4.66
C SER A 353 3.48 -2.61 4.41
N GLU A 354 3.51 -3.07 3.15
CA GLU A 354 3.62 -4.50 2.84
C GLU A 354 4.89 -5.13 3.40
N LEU A 355 5.98 -4.37 3.51
CA LEU A 355 7.28 -4.83 4.02
C LEU A 355 7.33 -4.94 5.55
N LEU A 356 6.39 -4.30 6.24
CA LEU A 356 6.31 -4.30 7.70
C LEU A 356 5.58 -5.52 8.26
N HIS A 357 4.91 -6.29 7.41
CA HIS A 357 4.13 -7.45 7.81
C HIS A 357 4.61 -8.72 7.09
N ARG A 358 4.41 -9.87 7.74
CA ARG A 358 4.59 -11.19 7.13
C ARG A 358 3.64 -11.33 5.94
N GLN A 359 4.07 -11.96 4.85
CA GLN A 359 3.27 -12.15 3.63
C GLN A 359 3.24 -13.63 3.22
N ILE A 360 2.23 -14.05 2.47
CA ILE A 360 2.24 -15.37 1.80
C ILE A 360 3.26 -15.31 0.66
N ALA A 361 4.10 -16.34 0.55
CA ALA A 361 5.08 -16.42 -0.53
C ALA A 361 4.37 -16.39 -1.91
N PRO A 362 4.89 -15.65 -2.91
CA PRO A 362 4.22 -15.50 -4.20
C PRO A 362 3.98 -16.83 -4.95
N ASP A 363 4.87 -17.79 -4.76
CA ASP A 363 4.88 -19.14 -5.33
C ASP A 363 4.14 -20.18 -4.47
N ALA A 364 3.70 -19.81 -3.26
CA ALA A 364 2.95 -20.72 -2.40
C ALA A 364 1.59 -21.08 -3.02
N GLN A 365 1.22 -22.36 -2.93
CA GLN A 365 -0.11 -22.81 -3.33
C GLN A 365 -1.17 -22.16 -2.43
N ARG A 366 -2.13 -21.49 -3.06
CA ARG A 366 -3.23 -20.79 -2.38
C ARG A 366 -4.53 -21.57 -2.49
N ASP A 367 -4.93 -22.27 -1.42
CA ASP A 367 -6.26 -22.89 -1.31
C ASP A 367 -7.26 -21.89 -0.70
N VAL A 368 -7.80 -21.01 -1.55
CA VAL A 368 -8.70 -19.92 -1.14
C VAL A 368 -10.10 -20.47 -0.85
N ILE A 369 -10.57 -20.26 0.38
CA ILE A 369 -11.89 -20.70 0.88
C ILE A 369 -12.91 -19.59 1.01
N GLY A 370 -12.48 -18.33 0.91
CA GLY A 370 -13.37 -17.18 0.89
C GLY A 370 -12.63 -15.86 0.72
N ARG A 371 -13.40 -14.80 0.49
CA ARG A 371 -12.87 -13.44 0.33
C ARG A 371 -13.68 -12.43 1.14
N GLY A 372 -12.99 -11.41 1.61
CA GLY A 372 -13.57 -10.24 2.24
C GLY A 372 -12.81 -8.97 1.85
N VAL A 373 -13.02 -7.92 2.62
CA VAL A 373 -12.31 -6.65 2.51
C VAL A 373 -10.95 -6.78 3.19
N ALA A 374 -9.88 -6.47 2.46
CA ALA A 374 -8.52 -6.31 2.96
C ALA A 374 -8.45 -5.11 3.93
N ALA A 375 -8.63 -5.35 5.22
CA ALA A 375 -8.81 -4.29 6.22
C ALA A 375 -7.49 -3.85 6.86
N SER A 376 -6.60 -4.80 7.11
CA SER A 376 -5.27 -4.58 7.68
C SER A 376 -4.27 -5.53 7.03
N PRO A 377 -3.15 -5.01 6.46
CA PRO A 377 -2.22 -5.79 5.66
C PRO A 377 -1.47 -6.86 6.46
N GLY A 378 -0.88 -7.80 5.73
CA GLY A 378 -0.12 -8.93 6.26
C GLY A 378 -0.86 -10.26 6.15
N ALA A 379 -0.17 -11.34 6.49
CA ALA A 379 -0.71 -12.68 6.48
C ALA A 379 -0.32 -13.45 7.74
N ALA A 380 -1.28 -14.20 8.29
CA ALA A 380 -1.05 -15.01 9.47
C ALA A 380 -1.85 -16.31 9.42
N THR A 381 -1.23 -17.36 9.94
CA THR A 381 -1.79 -18.71 10.07
C THR A 381 -2.02 -19.01 11.54
N GLY A 382 -3.17 -19.60 11.86
CA GLY A 382 -3.49 -19.99 13.23
C GLY A 382 -4.68 -20.94 13.31
N ARG A 383 -4.95 -21.42 14.51
CA ARG A 383 -6.15 -22.20 14.83
C ARG A 383 -7.37 -21.29 14.96
N ILE A 384 -8.50 -21.70 14.41
CA ILE A 384 -9.76 -20.94 14.52
C ILE A 384 -10.22 -20.91 15.99
N VAL A 385 -10.52 -19.72 16.50
CA VAL A 385 -11.21 -19.49 17.78
C VAL A 385 -12.38 -18.53 17.57
N PHE A 386 -13.45 -18.65 18.36
CA PHE A 386 -14.70 -17.89 18.15
C PHE A 386 -14.98 -16.84 19.24
N SER A 387 -14.13 -16.77 20.26
CA SER A 387 -14.25 -15.82 21.36
C SER A 387 -12.92 -15.18 21.77
N SER A 388 -13.00 -13.98 22.31
CA SER A 388 -11.86 -13.21 22.84
C SER A 388 -11.14 -13.93 23.98
N SER A 389 -11.86 -14.67 24.82
CA SER A 389 -11.28 -15.46 25.92
C SER A 389 -10.50 -16.67 25.41
N GLU A 390 -11.00 -17.37 24.38
CA GLU A 390 -10.28 -18.48 23.74
C GLU A 390 -8.99 -18.01 23.05
N ALA A 391 -9.02 -16.84 22.40
CA ALA A 391 -7.83 -16.24 21.80
C ALA A 391 -6.74 -15.93 22.86
N GLN A 392 -7.12 -15.33 23.99
CA GLN A 392 -6.21 -15.09 25.12
C GLN A 392 -5.66 -16.39 25.71
N ALA A 393 -6.50 -17.41 25.87
CA ALA A 393 -6.08 -18.71 26.35
C ALA A 393 -5.10 -19.40 25.38
N ALA A 394 -5.30 -19.27 24.07
CA ALA A 394 -4.38 -19.78 23.05
C ALA A 394 -3.03 -19.06 23.10
N ALA A 395 -3.03 -17.73 23.21
CA ALA A 395 -1.81 -16.94 23.36
C ALA A 395 -1.02 -17.31 24.63
N ALA A 396 -1.70 -17.55 25.76
CA ALA A 396 -1.06 -18.01 27.00
C ALA A 396 -0.38 -19.39 26.86
N ARG A 397 -0.81 -20.21 25.90
CA ARG A 397 -0.17 -21.49 25.53
C ARG A 397 0.87 -21.35 24.43
N GLY A 398 1.08 -20.16 23.88
CA GLY A 398 1.96 -19.91 22.72
C GLY A 398 1.39 -20.46 21.41
N GLU A 399 0.09 -20.67 21.32
CA GLU A 399 -0.59 -21.20 20.13
C GLU A 399 -1.14 -20.05 19.28
N PRO A 400 -0.69 -19.86 18.02
CA PRO A 400 -1.24 -18.82 17.16
C PRO A 400 -2.69 -19.16 16.78
N CYS A 401 -3.58 -18.18 16.89
CA CYS A 401 -5.00 -18.35 16.62
C CYS A 401 -5.56 -17.28 15.68
N ILE A 402 -6.65 -17.60 14.99
CA ILE A 402 -7.43 -16.69 14.16
C ILE A 402 -8.75 -16.41 14.87
N LEU A 403 -8.97 -15.18 15.29
CA LEU A 403 -10.21 -14.77 15.94
C LEU A 403 -11.30 -14.56 14.88
N VAL A 404 -12.30 -15.45 14.88
CA VAL A 404 -13.42 -15.44 13.96
C VAL A 404 -14.66 -14.89 14.66
N ARG A 405 -15.16 -13.75 14.20
CA ARG A 405 -16.31 -13.06 14.81
C ARG A 405 -17.33 -12.67 13.76
N ARG A 406 -18.54 -12.34 14.21
CA ARG A 406 -19.55 -11.72 13.34
C ARG A 406 -19.17 -10.28 13.03
N GLU A 407 -18.88 -9.57 14.10
CA GLU A 407 -18.31 -8.25 14.19
C GLU A 407 -17.53 -8.21 15.52
N THR A 408 -16.54 -7.34 15.63
CA THR A 408 -15.81 -7.13 16.89
C THR A 408 -16.37 -5.92 17.62
N SER A 409 -16.40 -5.98 18.95
CA SER A 409 -16.75 -4.88 19.86
C SER A 409 -15.53 -4.49 20.72
N PRO A 410 -15.60 -3.41 21.51
CA PRO A 410 -14.51 -3.02 22.43
C PRO A 410 -14.06 -4.13 23.40
N GLU A 411 -14.95 -5.06 23.77
CA GLU A 411 -14.62 -6.21 24.62
C GLU A 411 -13.71 -7.25 23.92
N ASP A 412 -13.70 -7.25 22.59
CA ASP A 412 -12.91 -8.16 21.76
C ASP A 412 -11.46 -7.68 21.55
N VAL A 413 -11.11 -6.43 21.90
CA VAL A 413 -9.77 -5.85 21.67
C VAL A 413 -8.64 -6.72 22.20
N ARG A 414 -8.83 -7.34 23.38
CA ARG A 414 -7.84 -8.26 23.98
C ARG A 414 -7.65 -9.52 23.18
N GLY A 415 -8.77 -10.10 22.72
CA GLY A 415 -8.76 -11.24 21.84
C GLY A 415 -8.04 -10.92 20.54
N MET A 416 -8.20 -9.70 20.02
CA MET A 416 -7.48 -9.23 18.84
C MET A 416 -5.97 -9.11 19.11
N HIS A 417 -5.55 -8.53 20.24
CA HIS A 417 -4.12 -8.50 20.64
C HIS A 417 -3.51 -9.90 20.79
N ALA A 418 -4.30 -10.86 21.29
CA ALA A 418 -3.86 -12.23 21.49
C ALA A 418 -3.89 -13.08 20.21
N ALA A 419 -4.67 -12.67 19.21
CA ALA A 419 -4.80 -13.39 17.95
C ALA A 419 -3.65 -13.08 16.99
N ALA A 420 -3.37 -14.03 16.10
CA ALA A 420 -2.46 -13.84 14.98
C ALA A 420 -3.13 -13.15 13.79
N ALA A 421 -4.46 -13.28 13.66
CA ALA A 421 -5.26 -12.55 12.68
C ALA A 421 -6.74 -12.47 13.11
N VAL A 422 -7.50 -11.58 12.47
CA VAL A 422 -8.95 -11.45 12.68
C VAL A 422 -9.71 -11.63 11.37
N LEU A 423 -10.81 -12.39 11.45
CA LEU A 423 -11.75 -12.60 10.36
C LEU A 423 -13.17 -12.26 10.83
N THR A 424 -13.85 -11.36 10.12
CA THR A 424 -15.25 -11.01 10.45
C THR A 424 -16.25 -11.22 9.31
N GLU A 425 -17.46 -11.65 9.65
CA GLU A 425 -18.60 -11.78 8.71
C GLU A 425 -18.99 -10.42 8.15
N ARG A 426 -19.05 -9.41 9.01
CA ARG A 426 -19.48 -8.04 8.72
C ARG A 426 -18.37 -7.05 9.01
N GLY A 427 -18.53 -5.85 8.46
CA GLY A 427 -17.60 -4.74 8.64
C GLY A 427 -16.95 -4.33 7.32
N GLY A 428 -16.72 -3.03 7.18
CA GLY A 428 -15.91 -2.47 6.10
C GLY A 428 -14.52 -2.07 6.60
N VAL A 429 -13.79 -1.37 5.74
CA VAL A 429 -12.47 -0.77 6.06
C VAL A 429 -12.47 0.13 7.32
N THR A 430 -13.63 0.65 7.72
CA THR A 430 -13.84 1.50 8.90
C THR A 430 -14.31 0.75 10.15
N SER A 431 -14.58 -0.55 10.04
CA SER A 431 -15.11 -1.33 11.17
C SER A 431 -14.12 -1.36 12.33
N HIS A 432 -14.62 -1.56 13.55
CA HIS A 432 -13.80 -1.71 14.76
C HIS A 432 -12.62 -2.67 14.54
N ALA A 433 -12.88 -3.84 13.93
CA ALA A 433 -11.85 -4.83 13.61
C ALA A 433 -10.77 -4.27 12.68
N ALA A 434 -11.15 -3.51 11.66
CA ALA A 434 -10.23 -2.95 10.68
C ALA A 434 -9.36 -1.84 11.30
N VAL A 435 -9.95 -0.99 12.12
CA VAL A 435 -9.28 0.12 12.80
C VAL A 435 -8.25 -0.40 13.80
N ILE A 436 -8.67 -1.29 14.70
CA ILE A 436 -7.78 -1.90 15.69
C ILE A 436 -6.74 -2.76 14.97
N GLY A 437 -7.14 -3.52 13.95
CA GLY A 437 -6.24 -4.34 13.13
C GLY A 437 -5.07 -3.53 12.56
N ARG A 438 -5.35 -2.39 11.92
CA ARG A 438 -4.30 -1.49 11.40
C ARG A 438 -3.48 -0.84 12.49
N GLY A 439 -4.10 -0.53 13.64
CA GLY A 439 -3.40 -0.01 14.82
C GLY A 439 -2.33 -0.98 15.30
N LEU A 440 -2.67 -2.26 15.38
CA LEU A 440 -1.83 -3.34 15.88
C LEU A 440 -0.90 -3.96 14.83
N GLY A 441 -1.07 -3.61 13.55
CA GLY A 441 -0.42 -4.33 12.45
C GLY A 441 -0.87 -5.79 12.35
N LEU A 442 -2.06 -6.08 12.85
CA LEU A 442 -2.67 -7.41 12.89
C LEU A 442 -3.39 -7.68 11.56
N PRO A 443 -3.05 -8.74 10.81
CA PRO A 443 -3.74 -9.09 9.58
C PRO A 443 -5.25 -9.24 9.78
N CYS A 444 -6.05 -8.50 9.01
CA CYS A 444 -7.51 -8.50 9.15
C CYS A 444 -8.21 -8.58 7.80
N VAL A 445 -9.15 -9.53 7.70
CA VAL A 445 -10.14 -9.60 6.62
C VAL A 445 -11.51 -9.42 7.22
N VAL A 446 -12.22 -8.38 6.79
CA VAL A 446 -13.55 -8.03 7.32
C VAL A 446 -14.60 -8.11 6.24
N GLY A 447 -15.87 -8.27 6.63
CA GLY A 447 -16.96 -8.28 5.65
C GLY A 447 -16.92 -9.49 4.70
N ALA A 448 -16.45 -10.65 5.17
CA ALA A 448 -16.43 -11.90 4.41
C ALA A 448 -17.84 -12.54 4.31
N ALA A 449 -18.85 -11.75 3.92
CA ALA A 449 -20.27 -12.11 3.99
C ALA A 449 -20.68 -13.28 3.09
N ARG A 450 -19.83 -13.69 2.14
CA ARG A 450 -20.05 -14.86 1.28
C ARG A 450 -19.70 -16.19 1.99
N MET A 451 -18.93 -16.12 3.07
CA MET A 451 -18.68 -17.26 3.96
C MET A 451 -19.80 -17.38 5.00
N GLY A 452 -20.08 -18.60 5.47
CA GLY A 452 -21.11 -18.85 6.46
C GLY A 452 -20.56 -18.93 7.89
N PHE A 453 -20.93 -17.99 8.76
CA PHE A 453 -20.48 -17.95 10.15
C PHE A 453 -21.55 -18.52 11.08
N ARG A 454 -21.35 -19.75 11.58
CA ARG A 454 -22.22 -20.36 12.60
C ARG A 454 -21.52 -20.37 13.95
N LEU A 455 -21.50 -19.21 14.59
CA LEU A 455 -20.79 -19.01 15.86
C LEU A 455 -21.33 -19.89 17.00
N SER A 456 -22.65 -20.14 17.05
CA SER A 456 -23.27 -21.03 18.04
C SER A 456 -22.77 -22.47 17.95
N ASP A 457 -22.50 -22.92 16.72
CA ASP A 457 -22.05 -24.28 16.42
C ASP A 457 -20.52 -24.36 16.37
N ARG A 458 -19.82 -23.22 16.51
CA ARG A 458 -18.38 -23.06 16.33
C ARG A 458 -17.89 -23.60 14.99
N VAL A 459 -18.61 -23.24 13.92
CA VAL A 459 -18.33 -23.66 12.54
C VAL A 459 -18.26 -22.46 11.61
N LEU A 460 -17.23 -22.44 10.78
CA LEU A 460 -17.07 -21.58 9.61
C LEU A 460 -17.31 -22.40 8.34
N LEU A 461 -18.07 -21.85 7.39
CA LEU A 461 -18.36 -22.45 6.08
C LEU A 461 -17.67 -21.62 5.00
N SER A 462 -16.91 -22.28 4.13
CA SER A 462 -16.32 -21.65 2.95
C SER A 462 -17.35 -21.37 1.86
N GLU A 463 -16.97 -20.58 0.87
CA GLU A 463 -17.82 -20.30 -0.31
C GLU A 463 -18.11 -21.56 -1.14
N ASP A 464 -17.20 -22.54 -1.13
CA ASP A 464 -17.36 -23.83 -1.80
C ASP A 464 -18.04 -24.92 -0.94
N GLY A 465 -18.48 -24.57 0.28
CA GLY A 465 -19.28 -25.45 1.15
C GLY A 465 -18.50 -26.36 2.10
N ARG A 466 -17.16 -26.29 2.13
CA ARG A 466 -16.31 -26.94 3.14
C ARG A 466 -16.60 -26.38 4.54
N ARG A 467 -16.41 -27.22 5.56
CA ARG A 467 -16.71 -26.92 6.97
C ARG A 467 -15.43 -26.91 7.78
N PHE A 468 -15.19 -25.81 8.49
CA PHE A 468 -14.06 -25.62 9.40
C PHE A 468 -14.59 -25.43 10.81
N ARG A 469 -14.00 -26.13 11.78
CA ARG A 469 -14.36 -26.10 13.20
C ARG A 469 -13.32 -25.33 13.99
N GLU A 470 -13.68 -25.02 15.22
CA GLU A 470 -12.72 -24.52 16.21
C GLU A 470 -11.49 -25.45 16.28
N GLY A 471 -10.30 -24.85 16.29
CA GLY A 471 -9.04 -25.57 16.30
C GLY A 471 -8.47 -25.93 14.92
N ASP A 472 -9.27 -25.87 13.85
CA ASP A 472 -8.77 -26.08 12.48
C ASP A 472 -7.84 -24.95 12.07
N ILE A 473 -6.87 -25.27 11.21
CA ILE A 473 -5.86 -24.32 10.75
C ILE A 473 -6.37 -23.54 9.55
N LEU A 474 -6.28 -22.22 9.67
CA LEU A 474 -6.72 -21.27 8.67
C LEU A 474 -5.69 -20.15 8.55
N THR A 475 -5.59 -19.59 7.35
CA THR A 475 -4.71 -18.46 7.05
C THR A 475 -5.53 -17.29 6.58
N VAL A 476 -5.27 -16.13 7.15
CA VAL A 476 -5.89 -14.85 6.76
C VAL A 476 -4.82 -14.01 6.07
N ASP A 477 -5.04 -13.67 4.80
CA ASP A 477 -4.25 -12.73 4.02
C ASP A 477 -4.98 -11.38 3.98
N GLY A 478 -4.67 -10.54 4.95
CA GLY A 478 -5.20 -9.20 5.09
C GLY A 478 -4.69 -8.21 4.05
N THR A 479 -3.64 -8.55 3.29
CA THR A 479 -3.16 -7.76 2.14
C THR A 479 -4.08 -7.96 0.93
N SER A 480 -4.42 -9.21 0.60
CA SER A 480 -5.25 -9.53 -0.59
C SER A 480 -6.73 -9.71 -0.30
N GLY A 481 -7.14 -9.70 0.98
CA GLY A 481 -8.52 -9.94 1.40
C GLY A 481 -8.93 -11.41 1.31
N GLN A 482 -7.97 -12.34 1.23
CA GLN A 482 -8.21 -13.76 1.04
C GLN A 482 -8.19 -14.52 2.36
N VAL A 483 -9.03 -15.55 2.44
CA VAL A 483 -9.02 -16.54 3.51
C VAL A 483 -8.66 -17.88 2.90
N LEU A 484 -7.68 -18.59 3.48
CA LEU A 484 -7.12 -19.81 2.93
C LEU A 484 -7.19 -20.97 3.92
N ALA A 485 -7.41 -22.18 3.42
CA ALA A 485 -7.30 -23.39 4.21
C ALA A 485 -5.82 -23.76 4.45
N GLY A 486 -5.50 -24.19 5.66
CA GLY A 486 -4.15 -24.66 6.00
C GLY A 486 -3.13 -23.53 6.18
N ALA A 487 -1.85 -23.89 6.00
CA ALA A 487 -0.69 -23.07 6.33
C ALA A 487 0.22 -22.93 5.09
N PRO A 488 -0.08 -21.99 4.16
CA PRO A 488 0.79 -21.76 3.01
C PRO A 488 2.15 -21.23 3.48
N GLN A 489 3.18 -21.40 2.65
CA GLN A 489 4.51 -20.88 2.96
C GLN A 489 4.47 -19.35 3.08
N MET A 490 5.11 -18.84 4.14
CA MET A 490 5.15 -17.42 4.47
C MET A 490 6.56 -16.85 4.28
N VAL A 491 6.63 -15.55 4.03
CA VAL A 491 7.85 -14.74 4.01
C VAL A 491 7.75 -13.73 5.15
N GLU A 492 8.76 -13.71 6.02
CA GLU A 492 8.84 -12.76 7.14
C GLU A 492 9.02 -11.31 6.66
N ALA A 493 8.57 -10.36 7.48
CA ALA A 493 8.84 -8.95 7.27
C ALA A 493 10.36 -8.72 7.21
N ALA A 494 10.82 -7.99 6.18
CA ALA A 494 12.23 -7.73 5.95
C ALA A 494 12.52 -6.24 6.14
N LEU A 495 12.93 -5.86 7.35
CA LEU A 495 13.53 -4.55 7.65
C LEU A 495 15.01 -4.56 7.29
N ASP A 496 15.31 -4.88 6.03
CA ASP A 496 16.68 -5.12 5.56
C ASP A 496 17.51 -3.82 5.45
N ASP A 497 18.81 -3.95 5.17
CA ASP A 497 19.73 -2.80 5.12
C ASP A 497 19.27 -1.70 4.14
N ALA A 498 18.59 -2.09 3.06
CA ALA A 498 18.06 -1.13 2.09
C ALA A 498 16.91 -0.32 2.72
N PHE A 499 16.01 -0.96 3.46
CA PHE A 499 14.97 -0.26 4.21
C PHE A 499 15.57 0.75 5.18
N GLN A 500 16.54 0.33 6.01
CA GLN A 500 17.18 1.23 6.99
C GLN A 500 17.89 2.40 6.30
N THR A 501 18.57 2.14 5.19
CA THR A 501 19.27 3.16 4.40
C THR A 501 18.30 4.18 3.82
N LEU A 502 17.21 3.72 3.17
CA LEU A 502 16.17 4.62 2.65
C LEU A 502 15.54 5.45 3.77
N MET A 503 15.21 4.83 4.89
CA MET A 503 14.57 5.50 6.03
C MET A 503 15.50 6.53 6.69
N SER A 504 16.81 6.30 6.68
CA SER A 504 17.80 7.30 7.11
C SER A 504 17.84 8.51 6.18
N TRP A 505 17.69 8.30 4.87
CA TRP A 505 17.61 9.40 3.90
C TRP A 505 16.30 10.17 4.05
N ALA A 506 15.19 9.47 4.30
CA ALA A 506 13.91 10.11 4.58
C ALA A 506 13.98 10.99 5.84
N ASP A 507 14.61 10.50 6.91
CA ASP A 507 14.79 11.28 8.14
C ASP A 507 15.64 12.53 7.96
N ALA A 508 16.63 12.49 7.07
CA ALA A 508 17.46 13.65 6.77
C ALA A 508 16.72 14.75 6.00
N GLU A 509 15.62 14.40 5.32
CA GLU A 509 14.90 15.33 4.43
C GLU A 509 13.59 15.85 5.02
N ARG A 510 12.92 15.08 5.89
CA ARG A 510 11.66 15.49 6.54
C ARG A 510 11.86 16.68 7.48
N ASP A 511 10.82 17.49 7.61
CA ASP A 511 10.81 18.73 8.41
C ASP A 511 9.71 18.77 9.48
N ILE A 512 8.87 17.74 9.57
CA ILE A 512 7.85 17.55 10.61
C ILE A 512 8.22 16.36 11.51
N GLY A 513 7.90 16.49 12.81
CA GLY A 513 8.13 15.43 13.78
C GLY A 513 7.17 14.24 13.57
N ILE A 514 7.65 13.02 13.78
CA ILE A 514 6.82 11.80 13.74
C ILE A 514 6.92 11.08 15.08
N ARG A 515 5.82 11.05 15.83
CA ARG A 515 5.66 10.28 17.08
C ARG A 515 4.70 9.10 16.87
N ALA A 516 4.60 8.25 17.88
CA ALA A 516 3.70 7.09 17.85
C ALA A 516 2.53 7.22 18.84
N ASN A 517 1.40 6.63 18.49
CA ASN A 517 0.29 6.31 19.38
C ASN A 517 0.58 4.90 19.93
N ALA A 518 0.95 4.80 21.20
CA ALA A 518 1.37 3.54 21.81
C ALA A 518 0.87 3.48 23.25
N ASP A 519 0.06 2.47 23.54
CA ASP A 519 -0.64 2.33 24.83
C ASP A 519 0.02 1.28 25.73
N THR A 520 0.78 0.34 25.14
CA THR A 520 1.46 -0.74 25.85
C THR A 520 2.99 -0.67 25.69
N PRO A 521 3.76 -1.30 26.60
CA PRO A 521 5.21 -1.45 26.45
C PRO A 521 5.63 -2.07 25.10
N ALA A 522 4.89 -3.08 24.63
CA ALA A 522 5.17 -3.73 23.35
C ALA A 522 4.97 -2.77 22.15
N ASP A 523 3.93 -1.95 22.19
CA ASP A 523 3.69 -0.94 21.16
C ASP A 523 4.79 0.13 21.16
N ALA A 524 5.21 0.57 22.34
CA ALA A 524 6.29 1.55 22.51
C ALA A 524 7.63 1.00 22.01
N ALA A 525 7.95 -0.26 22.28
CA ALA A 525 9.16 -0.91 21.78
C ALA A 525 9.13 -1.00 20.25
N THR A 526 7.98 -1.35 19.68
CA THR A 526 7.77 -1.38 18.22
C THR A 526 7.93 0.01 17.60
N ALA A 527 7.34 1.03 18.21
CA ALA A 527 7.49 2.43 17.77
C ALA A 527 8.95 2.89 17.81
N ARG A 528 9.69 2.56 18.88
CA ARG A 528 11.12 2.87 19.00
C ARG A 528 11.96 2.14 17.95
N ASN A 529 11.66 0.87 17.65
CA ASN A 529 12.31 0.12 16.57
C ASN A 529 12.08 0.76 15.19
N PHE A 530 10.94 1.41 14.99
CA PHE A 530 10.65 2.21 13.80
C PHE A 530 11.14 3.67 13.88
N ALA A 531 11.98 3.98 14.87
CA ALA A 531 12.56 5.30 15.12
C ALA A 531 11.52 6.43 15.25
N ALA A 532 10.38 6.15 15.90
CA ALA A 532 9.48 7.21 16.36
C ALA A 532 10.22 8.15 17.33
N GLN A 533 9.94 9.45 17.25
CA GLN A 533 10.62 10.48 18.05
C GLN A 533 9.99 10.69 19.45
N GLY A 534 9.26 9.70 19.95
CA GLY A 534 8.47 9.79 21.17
C GLY A 534 7.07 9.19 21.01
N ILE A 535 6.31 9.23 22.10
CA ILE A 535 4.88 8.88 22.11
C ILE A 535 4.08 10.17 22.07
N GLY A 536 3.21 10.32 21.08
CA GLY A 536 2.31 11.47 20.94
C GLY A 536 0.92 11.23 21.55
N LEU A 537 0.57 9.96 21.81
CA LEU A 537 -0.65 9.57 22.52
C LEU A 537 -0.48 8.19 23.16
N CYS A 538 -0.52 8.13 24.48
CA CYS A 538 -0.71 6.92 25.27
C CYS A 538 -2.07 7.00 25.98
N ARG A 539 -2.96 6.06 25.68
CA ARG A 539 -4.32 5.98 26.24
C ARG A 539 -4.31 5.16 27.52
N THR A 540 -4.61 5.82 28.63
CA THR A 540 -4.58 5.17 29.94
C THR A 540 -5.74 4.20 30.17
N GLU A 541 -6.83 4.35 29.42
CA GLU A 541 -8.01 3.49 29.47
C GLU A 541 -7.69 2.01 29.31
N HIS A 542 -6.83 1.71 28.33
CA HIS A 542 -6.46 0.34 27.97
C HIS A 542 -5.74 -0.38 29.13
N MET A 543 -5.08 0.39 30.00
CA MET A 543 -4.39 -0.11 31.19
C MET A 543 -5.34 -0.52 32.33
N PHE A 544 -6.63 -0.23 32.26
CA PHE A 544 -7.60 -0.54 33.33
C PHE A 544 -8.45 -1.78 33.07
N PHE A 545 -8.51 -2.26 31.83
CA PHE A 545 -9.42 -3.35 31.49
C PHE A 545 -8.94 -4.71 32.03
N GLU A 546 -7.67 -4.89 32.46
CA GLU A 546 -7.10 -6.19 32.86
C GLU A 546 -7.93 -6.82 33.98
N ALA A 547 -8.07 -8.16 33.99
CA ALA A 547 -8.98 -8.83 34.92
C ALA A 547 -8.70 -8.49 36.40
N GLU A 548 -7.42 -8.29 36.74
CA GLU A 548 -7.00 -7.89 38.09
C GLU A 548 -7.28 -6.41 38.41
N ARG A 549 -7.46 -5.57 37.38
CA ARG A 549 -7.62 -4.11 37.46
C ARG A 549 -9.07 -3.66 37.31
N ILE A 550 -9.85 -4.40 36.52
CA ILE A 550 -11.25 -4.08 36.26
C ILE A 550 -12.09 -4.16 37.54
N THR A 551 -11.76 -5.06 38.46
CA THR A 551 -12.47 -5.21 39.73
C THR A 551 -12.26 -3.98 40.64
N PRO A 552 -11.03 -3.54 40.97
CA PRO A 552 -10.83 -2.27 41.67
C PRO A 552 -11.45 -1.05 40.97
N MET A 553 -11.46 -1.03 39.63
CA MET A 553 -12.11 0.04 38.88
C MET A 553 -13.64 0.05 39.09
N ARG A 554 -14.27 -1.14 39.06
CA ARG A 554 -15.70 -1.30 39.34
C ARG A 554 -16.05 -0.97 40.80
N GLU A 555 -15.19 -1.34 41.76
CA GLU A 555 -15.33 -0.91 43.16
C GLU A 555 -15.31 0.62 43.28
N MET A 556 -14.39 1.30 42.59
CA MET A 556 -14.34 2.78 42.56
C MET A 556 -15.63 3.38 42.00
N ILE A 557 -16.19 2.80 40.93
CA ILE A 557 -17.45 3.26 40.31
C ILE A 557 -18.63 3.16 41.28
N PHE A 558 -18.66 2.10 42.11
CA PHE A 558 -19.73 1.85 43.07
C PHE A 558 -19.54 2.57 44.41
N ALA A 559 -18.38 3.16 44.67
CA ALA A 559 -18.10 3.91 45.88
C ALA A 559 -18.87 5.25 45.97
N ASP A 560 -19.54 5.45 47.11
CA ASP A 560 -20.40 6.62 47.34
C ASP A 560 -19.66 7.81 47.96
N SER A 561 -18.53 7.57 48.64
CA SER A 561 -17.71 8.63 49.26
C SER A 561 -16.35 8.82 48.56
N PRO A 562 -15.79 10.05 48.59
CA PRO A 562 -14.44 10.31 48.07
C PRO A 562 -13.33 9.45 48.72
N GLU A 563 -13.44 9.12 50.00
CA GLU A 563 -12.43 8.32 50.71
C GLU A 563 -12.47 6.84 50.29
N ASP A 564 -13.67 6.30 50.04
CA ASP A 564 -13.82 4.94 49.52
C ASP A 564 -13.26 4.83 48.09
N ARG A 565 -13.48 5.85 47.25
CA ARG A 565 -12.90 5.94 45.90
C ARG A 565 -11.37 5.94 45.95
N LYS A 566 -10.77 6.74 46.83
CA LYS A 566 -9.31 6.76 47.02
C LYS A 566 -8.77 5.40 47.43
N THR A 567 -9.50 4.67 48.29
CA THR A 567 -9.10 3.33 48.74
C THR A 567 -9.08 2.34 47.58
N ALA A 568 -10.11 2.34 46.74
CA ALA A 568 -10.13 1.50 45.53
C ALA A 568 -9.02 1.89 44.54
N LEU A 569 -8.83 3.19 44.30
CA LEU A 569 -7.79 3.73 43.40
C LEU A 569 -6.36 3.45 43.91
N ALA A 570 -6.13 3.36 45.22
CA ALA A 570 -4.84 3.00 45.80
C ALA A 570 -4.38 1.58 45.41
N ARG A 571 -5.32 0.69 45.07
CA ARG A 571 -5.02 -0.65 44.52
C ARG A 571 -4.56 -0.59 43.07
N LEU A 572 -5.06 0.38 42.29
CA LEU A 572 -4.70 0.60 40.89
C LEU A 572 -3.37 1.34 40.71
N LEU A 573 -3.06 2.26 41.64
CA LEU A 573 -1.83 3.05 41.62
C LEU A 573 -0.54 2.25 41.36
N PRO A 574 -0.21 1.17 42.10
CA PRO A 574 1.03 0.43 41.89
C PRO A 574 1.09 -0.27 40.52
N MET A 575 -0.07 -0.71 39.99
CA MET A 575 -0.17 -1.38 38.69
C MET A 575 0.09 -0.38 37.57
N GLN A 576 -0.58 0.78 37.60
CA GLN A 576 -0.38 1.81 36.59
C GLN A 576 1.03 2.44 36.65
N ARG A 577 1.59 2.61 37.86
CA ARG A 577 2.98 3.05 38.04
C ARG A 577 3.96 2.07 37.39
N ALA A 578 3.71 0.76 37.49
CA ALA A 578 4.57 -0.25 36.86
C ALA A 578 4.56 -0.12 35.33
N ASP A 579 3.37 0.00 34.72
CA ASP A 579 3.23 0.18 33.27
C ASP A 579 3.97 1.43 32.78
N PHE A 580 3.76 2.58 33.45
CA PHE A 580 4.46 3.81 33.09
C PHE A 580 5.97 3.71 33.29
N THR A 581 6.44 3.01 34.32
CA THR A 581 7.87 2.82 34.56
C THR A 581 8.50 2.05 33.40
N GLU A 582 7.84 0.99 32.93
CA GLU A 582 8.30 0.22 31.77
C GLU A 582 8.24 1.06 30.49
N LEU A 583 7.14 1.79 30.27
CA LEU A 583 6.96 2.69 29.13
C LEU A 583 8.07 3.75 29.05
N PHE A 584 8.40 4.40 30.18
CA PHE A 584 9.46 5.40 30.26
C PHE A 584 10.85 4.81 30.05
N ARG A 585 11.13 3.60 30.55
CA ARG A 585 12.40 2.91 30.26
C ARG A 585 12.54 2.61 28.78
N ILE A 586 11.47 2.14 28.14
CA ILE A 586 11.46 1.87 26.70
C ILE A 586 11.62 3.16 25.90
N MET A 587 11.13 4.30 26.39
CA MET A 587 11.21 5.60 25.70
C MET A 587 12.25 6.54 26.32
N GLU A 588 13.29 5.98 26.95
CA GLU A 588 14.36 6.74 27.59
C GLU A 588 14.93 7.83 26.67
N GLY A 589 15.00 9.06 27.18
CA GLY A 589 15.47 10.23 26.43
C GLY A 589 14.48 10.81 25.42
N MET A 590 13.24 10.30 25.35
CA MET A 590 12.18 10.77 24.44
C MET A 590 10.94 11.24 25.21
N PRO A 591 10.16 12.18 24.66
CA PRO A 591 8.91 12.61 25.26
C PRO A 591 7.83 11.53 25.17
N VAL A 592 7.01 11.43 26.21
CA VAL A 592 5.90 10.47 26.31
C VAL A 592 4.64 11.21 26.73
N CYS A 593 3.72 11.40 25.77
CA CYS A 593 2.44 12.05 25.98
C CYS A 593 1.37 11.05 26.45
N ILE A 594 0.93 11.21 27.69
CA ILE A 594 -0.05 10.37 28.37
C ILE A 594 -1.36 11.13 28.47
N ARG A 595 -2.41 10.58 27.85
CA ARG A 595 -3.77 11.10 27.98
C ARG A 595 -4.41 10.55 29.24
N LEU A 596 -4.88 11.46 30.09
CA LEU A 596 -5.63 11.08 31.28
C LEU A 596 -6.96 10.41 30.91
N PHE A 597 -7.61 9.80 31.89
CA PHE A 597 -8.80 9.01 31.72
C PHE A 597 -9.92 9.78 30.98
N ASP A 598 -10.40 9.19 29.89
CA ASP A 598 -11.32 9.76 28.91
C ASP A 598 -12.72 9.13 28.84
N PRO A 599 -12.94 7.81 28.96
CA PRO A 599 -14.22 7.18 28.65
C PRO A 599 -15.22 7.37 29.78
N PRO A 600 -16.52 7.26 29.49
CA PRO A 600 -17.54 7.26 30.53
C PRO A 600 -17.47 5.98 31.38
N LEU A 601 -17.85 6.08 32.64
CA LEU A 601 -17.71 4.97 33.61
C LEU A 601 -18.50 3.71 33.24
N HIS A 602 -19.62 3.86 32.51
CA HIS A 602 -20.44 2.72 32.13
C HIS A 602 -19.75 1.75 31.16
N GLU A 603 -18.70 2.17 30.44
CA GLU A 603 -17.91 1.27 29.58
C GLU A 603 -17.15 0.19 30.37
N PHE A 604 -16.93 0.39 31.68
CA PHE A 604 -16.29 -0.61 32.55
C PHE A 604 -17.29 -1.57 33.21
N LEU A 605 -18.59 -1.34 33.02
CA LEU A 605 -19.66 -2.11 33.63
C LEU A 605 -20.11 -3.26 32.72
N PRO A 606 -20.39 -4.44 33.28
CA PRO A 606 -20.87 -5.57 32.49
C PRO A 606 -22.30 -5.33 31.98
N THR A 607 -22.56 -5.76 30.76
CA THR A 607 -23.87 -5.66 30.10
C THR A 607 -24.67 -6.96 30.18
N ASP A 608 -24.02 -8.07 30.49
CA ASP A 608 -24.61 -9.40 30.51
C ASP A 608 -25.00 -9.84 31.94
N ARG A 609 -25.93 -10.79 32.02
CA ARG A 609 -26.43 -11.28 33.32
C ARG A 609 -25.38 -12.00 34.16
N ALA A 610 -24.40 -12.65 33.53
CA ALA A 610 -23.35 -13.34 34.29
C ALA A 610 -22.39 -12.31 34.88
N GLY A 611 -21.91 -11.35 34.07
CA GLY A 611 -21.06 -10.27 34.55
C GLY A 611 -21.72 -9.42 35.65
N LEU A 612 -23.03 -9.15 35.57
CA LEU A 612 -23.77 -8.46 36.64
C LEU A 612 -23.81 -9.25 37.96
N ARG A 613 -23.86 -10.59 37.90
CA ARG A 613 -23.81 -11.44 39.10
C ARG A 613 -22.41 -11.46 39.71
N ASP A 614 -21.39 -11.60 38.87
CA ASP A 614 -19.99 -11.60 39.32
C ASP A 614 -19.64 -10.26 39.98
N LEU A 615 -20.13 -9.15 39.41
CA LEU A 615 -19.97 -7.82 40.00
C LEU A 615 -20.71 -7.70 41.35
N ALA A 616 -21.92 -8.24 41.46
CA ALA A 616 -22.68 -8.24 42.70
C ALA A 616 -21.99 -9.05 43.81
N GLU A 617 -21.41 -10.19 43.46
CA GLU A 617 -20.61 -11.00 44.38
C GLU A 617 -19.33 -10.27 44.82
N ALA A 618 -18.61 -9.65 43.87
CA ALA A 618 -17.38 -8.91 44.17
C ALA A 618 -17.61 -7.69 45.08
N LEU A 619 -18.76 -7.02 44.95
CA LEU A 619 -19.11 -5.84 45.75
C LEU A 619 -19.90 -6.15 47.03
N ASP A 620 -20.24 -7.42 47.27
CA ASP A 620 -21.14 -7.85 48.35
C ASP A 620 -22.49 -7.08 48.34
N LEU A 621 -23.09 -6.95 47.15
CA LEU A 621 -24.36 -6.24 46.92
C LEU A 621 -25.42 -7.15 46.29
N PRO A 622 -26.73 -6.90 46.51
CA PRO A 622 -27.78 -7.58 45.76
C PRO A 622 -27.69 -7.31 44.25
N VAL A 623 -27.83 -8.35 43.42
CA VAL A 623 -27.81 -8.24 41.94
C VAL A 623 -28.82 -7.19 41.43
N SER A 624 -29.97 -7.04 42.09
CA SER A 624 -30.99 -6.05 41.74
C SER A 624 -30.53 -4.61 41.92
N ASP A 625 -29.68 -4.34 42.91
CA ASP A 625 -29.17 -2.98 43.17
C ASP A 625 -28.02 -2.65 42.22
N VAL A 626 -27.15 -3.63 41.94
CA VAL A 626 -26.11 -3.53 40.90
C VAL A 626 -26.75 -3.26 39.53
N THR A 627 -27.76 -4.05 39.15
CA THR A 627 -28.46 -3.89 37.87
C THR A 627 -29.06 -2.49 37.75
N ARG A 628 -29.76 -2.01 38.79
CA ARG A 628 -30.36 -0.68 38.79
C ARG A 628 -29.32 0.43 38.65
N ARG A 629 -28.17 0.31 39.33
CA ARG A 629 -27.09 1.30 39.26
C ARG A 629 -26.42 1.31 37.89
N VAL A 630 -26.13 0.14 37.32
CA VAL A 630 -25.60 0.02 35.95
C VAL A 630 -26.56 0.67 34.94
N GLU A 631 -27.86 0.33 35.01
CA GLU A 631 -28.89 0.93 34.14
C GLU A 631 -28.97 2.45 34.31
N SER A 632 -28.85 2.97 35.53
CA SER A 632 -28.88 4.42 35.80
C SER A 632 -27.66 5.18 35.27
N MET A 633 -26.52 4.50 35.12
CA MET A 633 -25.28 5.07 34.57
C MET A 633 -25.23 5.00 33.05
N GLY A 634 -26.20 4.32 32.43
CA GLY A 634 -26.37 4.29 30.98
C GLY A 634 -26.66 5.69 30.45
N GLU A 635 -25.91 6.10 29.43
CA GLU A 635 -26.10 7.38 28.75
C GLU A 635 -26.71 7.16 27.36
N TYR A 636 -27.58 8.07 26.92
CA TYR A 636 -28.16 8.01 25.58
C TYR A 636 -27.11 8.21 24.48
N ASN A 637 -26.13 9.10 24.71
CA ASN A 637 -25.05 9.39 23.77
C ASN A 637 -23.71 9.43 24.51
N PRO A 638 -23.09 8.26 24.79
CA PRO A 638 -21.85 8.15 25.57
C PRO A 638 -20.70 9.04 25.07
N MET A 639 -20.61 9.22 23.74
CA MET A 639 -19.58 10.06 23.10
C MET A 639 -19.62 11.53 23.57
N LEU A 640 -20.80 12.05 23.93
CA LEU A 640 -20.98 13.44 24.38
C LEU A 640 -21.23 13.58 25.89
N GLY A 641 -21.14 12.49 26.65
CA GLY A 641 -21.59 12.40 28.04
C GLY A 641 -20.58 12.79 29.11
N MET A 642 -20.70 12.14 30.28
CA MET A 642 -19.90 12.35 31.49
C MET A 642 -18.53 11.66 31.40
N ARG A 643 -17.65 12.25 30.59
CA ARG A 643 -16.35 11.66 30.22
C ARG A 643 -15.24 12.72 30.18
N GLY A 644 -13.99 12.31 29.99
CA GLY A 644 -12.84 13.18 29.85
C GLY A 644 -12.65 14.14 31.02
N VAL A 645 -12.25 15.39 30.73
CA VAL A 645 -12.02 16.42 31.76
C VAL A 645 -13.24 16.66 32.66
N ARG A 646 -14.47 16.42 32.17
CA ARG A 646 -15.70 16.57 32.95
C ARG A 646 -15.74 15.57 34.09
N LEU A 647 -15.38 14.32 33.78
CA LEU A 647 -15.27 13.26 34.77
C LEU A 647 -14.11 13.53 35.74
N GLY A 648 -12.96 13.97 35.23
CA GLY A 648 -11.82 14.37 36.06
C GLY A 648 -12.07 15.58 36.96
N ILE A 649 -13.06 16.43 36.67
CA ILE A 649 -13.50 17.52 37.57
C ILE A 649 -14.49 17.00 38.61
N ALA A 650 -15.43 16.15 38.22
CA ALA A 650 -16.47 15.63 39.11
C ALA A 650 -15.99 14.53 40.06
N ILE A 651 -15.03 13.71 39.61
CA ILE A 651 -14.39 12.64 40.37
C ILE A 651 -12.87 12.81 40.24
N PRO A 652 -12.32 13.83 40.90
CA PRO A 652 -10.93 14.23 40.69
C PRO A 652 -9.91 13.23 41.22
N GLU A 653 -10.32 12.31 42.10
CA GLU A 653 -9.44 11.28 42.65
C GLU A 653 -8.82 10.40 41.54
N ILE A 654 -9.51 10.24 40.41
CA ILE A 654 -9.01 9.49 39.25
C ILE A 654 -7.77 10.18 38.68
N TYR A 655 -7.84 11.48 38.39
CA TYR A 655 -6.72 12.24 37.84
C TYR A 655 -5.60 12.42 38.86
N ASP A 656 -5.94 12.61 40.14
CA ASP A 656 -4.95 12.69 41.22
C ASP A 656 -4.12 11.39 41.30
N MET A 657 -4.77 10.22 41.20
CA MET A 657 -4.10 8.91 41.18
C MET A 657 -3.22 8.74 39.93
N GLN A 658 -3.74 9.07 38.74
CA GLN A 658 -2.98 8.94 37.49
C GLN A 658 -1.75 9.86 37.47
N ALA A 659 -1.90 11.11 37.87
CA ALA A 659 -0.79 12.06 37.97
C ALA A 659 0.30 11.53 38.93
N ARG A 660 -0.11 10.99 40.09
CA ARG A 660 0.83 10.38 41.04
C ARG A 660 1.55 9.18 40.42
N ALA A 661 0.84 8.29 39.74
CA ALA A 661 1.43 7.13 39.06
C ALA A 661 2.49 7.56 38.04
N ILE A 662 2.19 8.57 37.21
CA ILE A 662 3.09 9.13 36.20
C ILE A 662 4.36 9.70 36.86
N PHE A 663 4.21 10.53 37.89
CA PHE A 663 5.35 11.18 38.54
C PHE A 663 6.25 10.21 39.30
N GLU A 664 5.65 9.25 40.03
CA GLU A 664 6.43 8.21 40.70
C GLU A 664 7.17 7.33 39.69
N ALA A 665 6.51 6.94 38.59
CA ALA A 665 7.13 6.18 37.51
C ALA A 665 8.27 6.95 36.84
N THR A 666 8.11 8.26 36.65
CA THR A 666 9.17 9.13 36.09
C THR A 666 10.43 9.07 36.94
N LEU A 667 10.28 9.16 38.27
CA LEU A 667 11.40 9.07 39.21
C LEU A 667 12.00 7.67 39.29
N ASP A 668 11.18 6.62 39.17
CA ASP A 668 11.62 5.22 39.22
C ASP A 668 12.32 4.78 37.93
N ALA A 669 11.89 5.28 36.77
CA ALA A 669 12.55 5.05 35.48
C ALA A 669 13.86 5.84 35.34
N SER A 670 13.90 7.09 35.85
CA SER A 670 15.08 7.99 35.76
C SER A 670 16.19 7.66 36.78
N LYS A 671 16.33 6.41 37.22
CA LYS A 671 17.43 5.97 38.12
C LYS A 671 18.64 5.47 37.32
N ASP A 672 18.39 4.73 36.24
CA ASP A 672 19.40 3.96 35.53
C ASP A 672 19.64 4.47 34.09
N GLY A 673 19.00 5.58 33.69
CA GLY A 673 18.99 6.09 32.32
C GLY A 673 18.75 7.60 32.19
N ALA A 674 18.73 8.10 30.96
CA ALA A 674 18.42 9.48 30.61
C ALA A 674 17.00 9.86 31.08
N PRO A 675 16.83 11.09 31.62
CA PRO A 675 15.55 11.51 32.16
C PRO A 675 14.48 11.56 31.06
N VAL A 676 13.27 11.10 31.41
CA VAL A 676 12.08 11.25 30.58
C VAL A 676 11.28 12.43 31.11
N VAL A 677 10.80 13.28 30.18
CA VAL A 677 9.87 14.37 30.51
C VAL A 677 8.46 13.89 30.15
N PRO A 678 7.62 13.52 31.14
CA PRO A 678 6.24 13.15 30.87
C PRO A 678 5.44 14.38 30.39
N GLU A 679 4.66 14.16 29.34
CA GLU A 679 3.67 15.11 28.84
C GLU A 679 2.29 14.59 29.29
N ILE A 680 1.56 15.37 30.09
CA ILE A 680 0.21 15.00 30.59
C ILE A 680 -0.83 15.75 29.77
N MET A 681 -1.75 15.01 29.16
CA MET A 681 -2.77 15.56 28.25
C MET A 681 -4.18 15.41 28.81
N LEU A 682 -4.91 16.53 28.86
CA LEU A 682 -6.31 16.56 29.28
C LEU A 682 -7.26 16.30 28.09
N PRO A 683 -8.10 15.25 28.13
CA PRO A 683 -9.07 14.96 27.08
C PRO A 683 -10.34 15.82 27.19
N LEU A 684 -11.04 15.97 26.06
CA LEU A 684 -12.38 16.55 25.90
C LEU A 684 -12.54 17.98 26.44
N VAL A 685 -11.45 18.76 26.41
CA VAL A 685 -11.46 20.15 26.88
C VAL A 685 -12.37 21.00 26.00
N SER A 686 -13.13 21.89 26.63
CA SER A 686 -14.01 22.84 25.96
C SER A 686 -13.84 24.26 26.47
N ALA A 687 -13.33 24.46 27.69
CA ALA A 687 -13.17 25.77 28.33
C ALA A 687 -11.85 25.89 29.11
N MET A 688 -11.26 27.09 29.09
CA MET A 688 -10.02 27.41 29.82
C MET A 688 -10.10 27.05 31.32
N ARG A 689 -11.25 27.30 31.95
CA ARG A 689 -11.43 27.02 33.38
C ARG A 689 -11.30 25.54 33.74
N GLU A 690 -11.65 24.64 32.82
CA GLU A 690 -11.47 23.20 33.03
C GLU A 690 -9.98 22.86 33.18
N VAL A 691 -9.14 23.47 32.33
CA VAL A 691 -7.68 23.30 32.35
C VAL A 691 -7.07 23.87 33.63
N GLU A 692 -7.48 25.06 34.06
CA GLU A 692 -6.96 25.69 35.29
C GLU A 692 -7.22 24.84 36.54
N LEU A 693 -8.45 24.32 36.66
CA LEU A 693 -8.86 23.52 37.81
C LEU A 693 -8.04 22.24 37.91
N VAL A 694 -7.89 21.53 36.78
CA VAL A 694 -7.12 20.27 36.76
C VAL A 694 -5.62 20.53 36.91
N ARG A 695 -5.07 21.57 36.27
CA ARG A 695 -3.67 21.97 36.43
C ARG A 695 -3.30 22.21 37.89
N THR A 696 -4.11 22.97 38.60
CA THR A 696 -3.87 23.27 40.03
C THR A 696 -3.73 21.99 40.86
N ARG A 697 -4.52 20.96 40.55
CA ARG A 697 -4.47 19.67 41.24
C ARG A 697 -3.24 18.86 40.86
N ILE A 698 -2.92 18.77 39.56
CA ILE A 698 -1.73 18.07 39.08
C ILE A 698 -0.46 18.70 39.67
N ASP A 699 -0.38 20.03 39.72
CA ASP A 699 0.74 20.77 40.31
C ASP A 699 0.89 20.45 41.81
N ALA A 700 -0.23 20.31 42.54
CA ALA A 700 -0.22 19.91 43.95
C ALA A 700 0.26 18.47 44.15
N VAL A 701 -0.18 17.53 43.29
CA VAL A 701 0.30 16.14 43.31
C VAL A 701 1.79 16.06 42.97
N ALA A 702 2.26 16.82 41.99
CA ALA A 702 3.67 16.89 41.63
C ALA A 702 4.53 17.37 42.82
N ALA A 703 4.10 18.43 43.50
CA ALA A 703 4.77 18.95 44.69
C ALA A 703 4.79 17.91 45.84
N ALA A 704 3.70 17.18 46.05
CA ALA A 704 3.64 16.11 47.04
C ALA A 704 4.65 14.99 46.73
N VAL A 705 4.69 14.50 45.48
CA VAL A 705 5.62 13.43 45.07
C VAL A 705 7.08 13.88 45.18
N ARG A 706 7.40 15.12 44.79
CA ARG A 706 8.75 15.70 44.96
C ARG A 706 9.19 15.69 46.42
N ASN A 707 8.32 16.14 47.32
CA ASN A 707 8.59 16.18 48.76
C ASN A 707 8.73 14.77 49.37
N GLU A 708 7.85 13.83 49.00
CA GLU A 708 7.87 12.45 49.51
C GLU A 708 9.09 11.66 49.04
N ARG A 709 9.52 11.86 47.78
CA ARG A 709 10.63 11.12 47.17
C ARG A 709 11.98 11.83 47.27
N GLY A 710 12.00 13.12 47.66
CA GLY A 710 13.21 13.93 47.80
C GLY A 710 13.96 14.14 46.48
N ARG A 711 13.27 14.13 45.34
CA ARG A 711 13.85 14.30 44.00
C ARG A 711 12.98 15.19 43.14
N GLU A 712 13.63 16.09 42.41
CA GLU A 712 12.99 16.94 41.41
C GLU A 712 12.79 16.19 40.08
N PHE A 713 11.76 16.60 39.33
CA PHE A 713 11.48 16.15 37.97
C PHE A 713 10.68 17.24 37.23
N GLU A 714 10.77 17.26 35.91
CA GLU A 714 10.00 18.16 35.04
C GLU A 714 8.83 17.41 34.39
N TYR A 715 7.75 18.13 34.08
CA TYR A 715 6.64 17.62 33.28
C TYR A 715 6.02 18.78 32.49
N SER A 716 5.32 18.44 31.41
CA SER A 716 4.53 19.39 30.64
C SER A 716 3.05 19.03 30.71
N LEU A 717 2.19 20.01 30.97
CA LEU A 717 0.74 19.85 30.87
C LEU A 717 0.24 20.42 29.55
N GLY A 718 -0.60 19.67 28.84
CA GLY A 718 -1.25 20.09 27.61
C GLY A 718 -2.69 19.61 27.52
N VAL A 719 -3.32 19.86 26.38
CA VAL A 719 -4.74 19.56 26.14
C VAL A 719 -4.95 18.84 24.82
N MET A 720 -5.97 18.01 24.77
CA MET A 720 -6.51 17.51 23.53
C MET A 720 -7.53 18.51 22.97
N VAL A 721 -7.31 18.98 21.75
CA VAL A 721 -8.18 19.90 21.02
C VAL A 721 -9.06 19.09 20.10
N GLU A 722 -10.16 18.62 20.66
CA GLU A 722 -11.08 17.69 19.99
C GLU A 722 -12.55 18.12 20.07
N THR A 723 -12.81 19.28 20.67
CA THR A 723 -14.11 19.93 20.60
C THR A 723 -14.04 21.15 19.68
N PRO A 724 -15.08 21.46 18.88
CA PRO A 724 -15.11 22.68 18.08
C PRO A 724 -14.92 23.94 18.93
N ARG A 725 -15.46 23.95 20.17
CA ARG A 725 -15.28 25.07 21.09
C ARG A 725 -13.81 25.27 21.50
N ALA A 726 -13.05 24.19 21.71
CA ALA A 726 -11.62 24.31 22.01
C ALA A 726 -10.83 24.90 20.84
N CYS A 727 -11.14 24.55 19.59
CA CYS A 727 -10.55 25.19 18.41
C CYS A 727 -10.86 26.70 18.39
N LEU A 728 -12.13 27.05 18.63
CA LEU A 728 -12.59 28.44 18.63
C LEU A 728 -12.04 29.27 19.82
N ARG A 729 -11.68 28.66 20.95
CA ARG A 729 -11.14 29.35 22.14
C ARG A 729 -9.70 28.95 22.45
N ALA A 730 -8.96 28.53 21.43
CA ALA A 730 -7.60 28.01 21.57
C ALA A 730 -6.62 29.04 22.16
N ASP A 731 -6.84 30.33 21.93
CA ASP A 731 -6.02 31.42 22.48
C ASP A 731 -6.14 31.59 24.00
N GLU A 732 -7.30 31.28 24.57
CA GLU A 732 -7.48 31.27 26.03
C GLU A 732 -6.87 30.00 26.64
N ILE A 733 -7.12 28.85 26.00
CA ILE A 733 -6.64 27.55 26.47
C ILE A 733 -5.11 27.48 26.43
N ALA A 734 -4.49 28.02 25.39
CA ALA A 734 -3.04 28.02 25.17
C ALA A 734 -2.25 28.74 26.27
N GLN A 735 -2.86 29.67 27.02
CA GLN A 735 -2.20 30.37 28.13
C GLN A 735 -1.87 29.44 29.30
N HIS A 736 -2.58 28.31 29.41
CA HIS A 736 -2.44 27.35 30.50
C HIS A 736 -1.86 26.00 30.07
N ALA A 737 -1.51 25.85 28.79
CA ALA A 737 -1.01 24.62 28.19
C ALA A 737 0.37 24.81 27.54
N HIS A 738 1.24 23.81 27.67
CA HIS A 738 2.55 23.75 27.00
C HIS A 738 2.43 23.18 25.59
N PHE A 739 1.42 22.36 25.35
CA PHE A 739 1.12 21.78 24.05
C PHE A 739 -0.39 21.60 23.83
N MET A 740 -0.78 21.52 22.56
CA MET A 740 -2.13 21.24 22.10
C MET A 740 -2.07 20.14 21.05
N SER A 741 -2.78 19.03 21.30
CA SER A 741 -2.86 17.90 20.39
C SER A 741 -4.26 17.80 19.80
N PHE A 742 -4.39 17.94 18.48
CA PHE A 742 -5.68 17.84 17.79
C PHE A 742 -6.13 16.37 17.72
N GLY A 743 -7.17 16.05 18.48
CA GLY A 743 -7.85 14.75 18.47
C GLY A 743 -8.85 14.70 17.32
N THR A 744 -8.36 14.42 16.12
CA THR A 744 -9.17 14.61 14.90
C THR A 744 -10.34 13.64 14.76
N ASN A 745 -10.31 12.49 15.41
CA ASN A 745 -11.44 11.55 15.38
C ASN A 745 -12.68 12.19 16.02
N ASP A 746 -12.57 12.63 17.27
CA ASP A 746 -13.66 13.29 17.99
C ASP A 746 -13.99 14.67 17.41
N LEU A 747 -12.99 15.41 16.91
CA LEU A 747 -13.24 16.68 16.23
C LEU A 747 -14.07 16.49 14.96
N THR A 748 -13.77 15.48 14.12
CA THR A 748 -14.57 15.13 12.95
C THR A 748 -15.99 14.75 13.35
N GLN A 749 -16.14 13.91 14.39
CA GLN A 749 -17.47 13.52 14.90
C GLN A 749 -18.30 14.75 15.29
N MET A 750 -17.75 15.68 16.06
CA MET A 750 -18.48 16.86 16.51
C MET A 750 -18.70 17.90 15.42
N THR A 751 -17.79 18.00 14.45
CA THR A 751 -17.91 18.95 13.32
C THR A 751 -19.02 18.55 12.36
N TYR A 752 -19.08 17.26 12.03
CA TYR A 752 -20.13 16.73 11.15
C TYR A 752 -21.43 16.38 11.89
N GLY A 753 -21.39 16.23 13.21
CA GLY A 753 -22.51 15.69 13.98
C GLY A 753 -22.73 14.20 13.74
N LEU A 754 -21.63 13.45 13.60
CA LEU A 754 -21.64 12.02 13.27
C LEU A 754 -21.09 11.18 14.43
N SER A 755 -21.79 10.08 14.72
CA SER A 755 -21.22 8.98 15.48
C SER A 755 -20.35 8.14 14.55
N ARG A 756 -19.09 7.93 14.92
CA ARG A 756 -18.16 7.11 14.12
C ARG A 756 -18.69 5.69 13.94
N ASP A 757 -19.23 5.11 15.00
CA ASP A 757 -19.71 3.72 15.00
C ASP A 757 -20.98 3.55 14.14
N ASP A 758 -21.76 4.62 13.96
CA ASP A 758 -22.98 4.59 13.16
C ASP A 758 -22.77 5.05 11.70
N ALA A 759 -21.75 5.88 11.44
CA ALA A 759 -21.46 6.46 10.12
C ALA A 759 -21.28 5.39 9.03
N GLY A 760 -20.70 4.24 9.39
CA GLY A 760 -20.49 3.12 8.47
C GLY A 760 -21.77 2.59 7.79
N ARG A 761 -22.96 2.86 8.35
CA ARG A 761 -24.25 2.42 7.79
C ARG A 761 -24.64 3.15 6.51
N PHE A 762 -24.15 4.37 6.30
CA PHE A 762 -24.54 5.20 5.15
C PHE A 762 -23.36 5.83 4.40
N MET A 763 -22.15 5.90 5.00
CA MET A 763 -21.02 6.64 4.44
C MET A 763 -20.61 6.15 3.04
N SER A 764 -20.65 4.82 2.83
CA SER A 764 -20.35 4.24 1.51
C SER A 764 -21.29 4.74 0.41
N HIS A 765 -22.57 4.98 0.74
CA HIS A 765 -23.55 5.54 -0.20
C HIS A 765 -23.26 7.02 -0.50
N TYR A 766 -22.85 7.79 0.51
CA TYR A 766 -22.48 9.20 0.36
C TYR A 766 -21.27 9.37 -0.58
N VAL A 767 -20.24 8.56 -0.40
CA VAL A 767 -19.06 8.57 -1.27
C VAL A 767 -19.42 8.13 -2.69
N GLN A 768 -20.25 7.10 -2.86
CA GLN A 768 -20.72 6.65 -4.19
C GLN A 768 -21.54 7.72 -4.93
N GLN A 769 -22.30 8.54 -4.20
CA GLN A 769 -23.06 9.66 -4.76
C GLN A 769 -22.22 10.93 -4.95
N GLY A 770 -20.95 10.93 -4.53
CA GLY A 770 -20.07 12.09 -4.60
C GLY A 770 -20.43 13.22 -3.62
N VAL A 771 -21.17 12.93 -2.54
CA VAL A 771 -21.42 13.90 -1.46
C VAL A 771 -20.10 14.27 -0.79
N PHE A 772 -19.27 13.27 -0.53
CA PHE A 772 -17.89 13.42 -0.09
C PHE A 772 -16.97 12.66 -1.05
N PRO A 773 -15.74 13.16 -1.30
CA PRO A 773 -14.78 12.44 -2.14
C PRO A 773 -14.26 11.16 -1.47
N GLU A 774 -14.21 11.11 -0.14
CA GLU A 774 -13.72 10.00 0.69
C GLU A 774 -14.37 10.07 2.09
N ASP A 775 -14.29 8.99 2.86
CA ASP A 775 -14.71 8.98 4.27
C ASP A 775 -13.86 9.96 5.12
N PRO A 776 -14.48 10.94 5.81
CA PRO A 776 -13.78 11.95 6.61
C PRO A 776 -13.11 11.41 7.88
N PHE A 777 -13.32 10.14 8.24
CA PHE A 777 -12.57 9.46 9.30
C PHE A 777 -11.30 8.76 8.79
N HIS A 778 -11.15 8.63 7.46
CA HIS A 778 -9.95 8.08 6.83
C HIS A 778 -9.02 9.18 6.33
N ARG A 779 -9.59 10.15 5.63
CA ARG A 779 -8.88 11.30 5.09
C ARG A 779 -9.40 12.54 5.80
N LEU A 780 -8.49 13.35 6.31
CA LEU A 780 -8.85 14.59 6.96
C LEU A 780 -9.63 15.49 5.98
N ASP A 781 -10.83 15.89 6.39
CA ASP A 781 -11.59 16.92 5.70
C ASP A 781 -10.87 18.27 5.84
N ALA A 782 -10.23 18.73 4.77
CA ALA A 782 -9.44 19.97 4.78
C ALA A 782 -10.32 21.24 4.80
N ASP A 783 -11.59 21.14 4.42
CA ASP A 783 -12.47 22.29 4.22
C ASP A 783 -13.29 22.60 5.48
N GLY A 784 -13.80 21.59 6.18
CA GLY A 784 -14.54 21.78 7.44
C GLY A 784 -13.68 21.56 8.68
N VAL A 785 -13.27 20.33 8.93
CA VAL A 785 -12.44 19.98 10.11
C VAL A 785 -11.09 20.69 10.03
N GLY A 786 -10.51 20.77 8.85
CA GLY A 786 -9.26 21.48 8.57
C GLY A 786 -9.36 22.98 8.84
N GLU A 787 -10.52 23.62 8.58
CA GLU A 787 -10.73 25.02 8.95
C GLU A 787 -10.68 25.21 10.47
N LEU A 788 -11.31 24.31 11.25
CA LEU A 788 -11.23 24.35 12.71
C LEU A 788 -9.79 24.14 13.21
N ILE A 789 -9.03 23.22 12.60
CA ILE A 789 -7.63 23.03 12.96
C ILE A 789 -6.82 24.29 12.67
N ARG A 790 -6.94 24.90 11.48
CA ARG A 790 -6.25 26.16 11.14
C ARG A 790 -6.56 27.26 12.14
N ILE A 791 -7.84 27.43 12.51
CA ILE A 791 -8.27 28.40 13.54
C ILE A 791 -7.62 28.07 14.88
N GLY A 792 -7.63 26.80 15.29
CA GLY A 792 -7.03 26.34 16.53
C GLY A 792 -5.52 26.59 16.58
N VAL A 793 -4.80 26.35 15.48
CA VAL A 793 -3.36 26.61 15.35
C VAL A 793 -3.07 28.10 15.45
N GLU A 794 -3.75 28.93 14.65
CA GLU A 794 -3.57 30.39 14.65
C GLU A 794 -3.81 30.97 16.05
N ARG A 795 -4.95 30.62 16.66
CA ARG A 795 -5.34 31.12 17.99
C ARG A 795 -4.43 30.56 19.08
N GLY A 796 -4.05 29.28 19.01
CA GLY A 796 -3.11 28.68 19.94
C GLY A 796 -1.78 29.41 19.96
N ARG A 797 -1.17 29.66 18.80
CA ARG A 797 0.07 30.46 18.67
C ARG A 797 -0.11 31.89 19.14
N ARG A 798 -1.28 32.50 18.90
CA ARG A 798 -1.59 33.85 19.41
C ARG A 798 -1.65 33.90 20.94
N GLY A 799 -2.22 32.87 21.57
CA GLY A 799 -2.30 32.75 23.03
C GLY A 799 -0.95 32.43 23.68
N ASN A 800 -0.14 31.59 23.02
CA ASN A 800 1.22 31.25 23.44
C ASN A 800 2.10 30.95 22.22
N GLY A 801 3.01 31.87 21.87
CA GLY A 801 3.85 31.73 20.67
C GLY A 801 4.75 30.49 20.66
N GLY A 802 5.12 29.97 21.84
CA GLY A 802 5.96 28.78 21.99
C GLY A 802 5.20 27.47 22.15
N ILE A 803 3.86 27.46 22.00
CA ILE A 803 3.05 26.26 22.27
C ILE A 803 3.35 25.13 21.28
N MET A 804 3.59 23.92 21.74
CA MET A 804 3.77 22.79 20.81
C MET A 804 2.42 22.35 20.24
N LEU A 805 2.29 22.24 18.93
CA LEU A 805 1.07 21.85 18.24
C LEU A 805 1.25 20.50 17.57
N SER A 806 0.31 19.59 17.77
CA SER A 806 0.37 18.25 17.21
C SER A 806 -0.97 17.72 16.76
N ILE A 807 -0.96 16.68 15.94
CA ILE A 807 -2.16 15.92 15.58
C ILE A 807 -1.99 14.47 16.04
N CYS A 808 -3.05 13.90 16.58
CA CYS A 808 -3.11 12.47 16.91
C CYS A 808 -4.39 11.83 16.32
N GLY A 809 -4.36 10.51 16.19
CA GLY A 809 -5.42 9.73 15.56
C GLY A 809 -4.99 9.08 14.24
N GLU A 810 -5.96 8.64 13.46
CA GLU A 810 -5.71 7.86 12.23
C GLU A 810 -5.18 8.73 11.08
N HIS A 811 -5.56 10.00 11.05
CA HIS A 811 -5.07 10.95 10.05
C HIS A 811 -3.56 11.18 10.14
N GLY A 812 -2.94 11.01 11.31
CA GLY A 812 -1.51 11.26 11.51
C GLY A 812 -0.56 10.37 10.70
N GLY A 813 -1.07 9.28 10.10
CA GLY A 813 -0.28 8.40 9.23
C GLY A 813 -0.66 8.48 7.75
N ASP A 814 -1.53 9.42 7.36
CA ASP A 814 -2.00 9.59 5.98
C ASP A 814 -1.20 10.70 5.26
N PRO A 815 -0.63 10.46 4.06
CA PRO A 815 0.22 11.44 3.38
C PRO A 815 -0.45 12.80 3.12
N GLU A 816 -1.73 12.83 2.75
CA GLU A 816 -2.44 14.09 2.47
C GLU A 816 -2.72 14.87 3.76
N SER A 817 -3.10 14.15 4.82
CA SER A 817 -3.26 14.72 6.15
C SER A 817 -1.93 15.28 6.69
N ILE A 818 -0.80 14.62 6.44
CA ILE A 818 0.54 15.13 6.79
C ILE A 818 0.87 16.40 6.00
N ALA A 819 0.53 16.44 4.71
CA ALA A 819 0.73 17.63 3.88
C ALA A 819 -0.05 18.84 4.45
N PHE A 820 -1.32 18.64 4.80
CA PHE A 820 -2.13 19.64 5.48
C PHE A 820 -1.50 20.07 6.81
N CYS A 821 -1.02 19.14 7.63
CA CYS A 821 -0.41 19.45 8.92
C CYS A 821 0.84 20.32 8.77
N ARG A 822 1.68 20.05 7.76
CA ARG A 822 2.86 20.87 7.43
C ARG A 822 2.45 22.28 7.03
N GLU A 823 1.46 22.42 6.15
CA GLU A 823 0.92 23.73 5.72
C GLU A 823 0.32 24.51 6.91
N ALA A 824 -0.41 23.84 7.79
CA ALA A 824 -1.05 24.45 8.94
C ALA A 824 -0.08 24.86 10.06
N GLY A 825 1.20 24.47 10.00
CA GLY A 825 2.20 24.79 11.04
C GLY A 825 2.11 23.90 12.29
N ILE A 826 1.74 22.63 12.11
CA ILE A 826 1.79 21.58 13.14
C ILE A 826 3.24 21.10 13.31
N ASP A 827 3.71 20.95 14.56
CA ASP A 827 5.11 20.59 14.86
C ASP A 827 5.38 19.09 14.68
N TYR A 828 4.41 18.24 15.02
CA TYR A 828 4.51 16.79 14.81
C TYR A 828 3.16 16.10 14.59
N VAL A 829 3.21 14.96 13.91
CA VAL A 829 2.08 14.03 13.78
C VAL A 829 2.32 12.77 14.60
N SER A 830 1.25 12.16 15.09
CA SER A 830 1.30 10.91 15.86
C SER A 830 0.36 9.86 15.29
N CYS A 831 0.91 8.69 14.94
CA CYS A 831 0.20 7.60 14.28
C CYS A 831 0.51 6.24 14.93
N SER A 832 -0.21 5.16 14.58
CA SER A 832 0.10 3.83 15.12
C SER A 832 1.53 3.39 14.80
N PRO A 833 2.16 2.50 15.60
CA PRO A 833 3.58 2.17 15.45
C PRO A 833 3.94 1.69 14.05
N PHE A 834 3.12 0.82 13.44
CA PHE A 834 3.32 0.31 12.09
C PHE A 834 3.12 1.36 10.98
N ARG A 835 2.53 2.51 11.28
CA ARG A 835 2.42 3.63 10.33
C ARG A 835 3.57 4.62 10.45
N VAL A 836 4.43 4.52 11.47
CA VAL A 836 5.57 5.43 11.65
C VAL A 836 6.50 5.45 10.43
N PRO A 837 6.93 4.31 9.84
CA PRO A 837 7.78 4.34 8.65
C PRO A 837 7.11 5.02 7.45
N VAL A 838 5.81 4.76 7.25
CA VAL A 838 5.01 5.36 6.17
C VAL A 838 4.90 6.87 6.36
N ALA A 839 4.61 7.33 7.58
CA ALA A 839 4.52 8.75 7.91
C ALA A 839 5.87 9.47 7.73
N ARG A 840 6.98 8.84 8.16
CA ARG A 840 8.35 9.36 7.95
C ARG A 840 8.69 9.49 6.47
N LEU A 841 8.39 8.48 5.66
CA LEU A 841 8.63 8.52 4.22
C LEU A 841 7.76 9.59 3.54
N ALA A 842 6.46 9.66 3.86
CA ALA A 842 5.55 10.65 3.31
C ALA A 842 5.99 12.09 3.66
N ALA A 843 6.36 12.34 4.91
CA ALA A 843 6.87 13.64 5.35
C ALA A 843 8.13 14.05 4.57
N ALA A 844 9.07 13.12 4.36
CA ALA A 844 10.27 13.37 3.56
C ALA A 844 9.95 13.69 2.11
N GLN A 845 9.04 12.95 1.48
CA GLN A 845 8.64 13.17 0.09
C GLN A 845 7.98 14.53 -0.10
N LEU A 846 7.13 14.94 0.85
CA LEU A 846 6.51 16.27 0.83
C LEU A 846 7.56 17.38 0.97
N ALA A 847 8.49 17.25 1.91
CA ALA A 847 9.59 18.21 2.09
C ALA A 847 10.50 18.31 0.84
N ILE A 848 10.76 17.18 0.16
CA ILE A 848 11.51 17.17 -1.10
C ILE A 848 10.73 17.87 -2.22
N ARG A 849 9.42 17.63 -2.35
CA ARG A 849 8.58 18.29 -3.38
C ARG A 849 8.58 19.80 -3.24
N ASP A 850 8.51 20.31 -2.01
CA ASP A 850 8.53 21.75 -1.73
C ASP A 850 9.88 22.36 -2.10
N LYS A 851 10.99 21.68 -1.76
CA LYS A 851 12.36 22.11 -2.16
C LYS A 851 12.53 22.16 -3.68
N LEU A 852 11.86 21.28 -4.43
CA LEU A 852 11.95 21.19 -5.89
C LEU A 852 10.98 22.13 -6.62
N GLY A 853 10.06 22.81 -5.92
CA GLY A 853 9.09 23.73 -6.52
C GLY A 853 8.04 23.04 -7.40
N THR A 854 7.74 21.77 -7.14
CA THR A 854 6.81 20.92 -7.92
C THR A 854 5.42 20.75 -7.30
N THR A 855 4.97 21.69 -6.48
CA THR A 855 3.61 21.72 -5.90
C THR A 855 2.55 22.07 -6.91
#